data_AF-A0A5A5R1I7-F1
#
_entry.id   AF-A0A5A5R1I7-F1
#
_cell.length_a   1.000
_cell.length_b   1.000
_cell.length_c   1.000
_cell.angle_alpha   90.00
_cell.angle_beta   90.00
_cell.angle_gamma   90.00
#
_symmetry.space_group_name_H-M   'P 1'
#
loop_
_entity.id
_entity.type
_entity.pdbx_description
1 polymer ?
#
loop_
_entity_poly.entity_id
_entity_poly.type
_entity_poly.pdbx_seq_one_letter_code
_entity_poly.pdbx_strand_id
1 'polypeptide(L)'
;MYMFAQIPERSMHYLRWVVTIAWLILIFSLFFDPISAKLTDSNNLASPLRVDPDVCIKVQGVCLPQSSYQLGAPIFWGIVVPSGIFILLVFGHELWRRICPLSFLSQIPRALGKQRQKKQTDKSGKVRSEIYKVPKNSWLARNYLYLQFSLLFLGLCGRILFYDSDRLVLGSFLILTILAAIFVGYWYGGKSWCNYFCPMSPVQRIYGEPRGLLNSTAHEDSRSGITQSMCRIVREDGSEQSACVACQSPCIDIDAERSYWDEINNSDRRWLYYGYFGLVFGYFIYYYLYAGNWDYYFSGAWARDENQLESLFKPGFYLAGQAIAIPKLVAVPLTLAICTFLGYFLGKKVENAYKVDRIRKKSPLTTEIIRHRVFTVGTFLIFNFFFIFGGRPFINLLPKFWHYLASILLAVLSSLWLYRTWMRDPSRYQREGLAGRLRKQLGKLGLDTAKYLDGRSLEALHADEVYVLAKILPDFTHQKRLKAYKAVLKEALEEGYTDFGHSLEILQQMRLELTITEAEHQAILTELGVESAELLDPEKQYSREDWLRLQSYRDALLESLLVTWKKDPDRKVGSELLEVLTGKSSREAIEHLLTELPAAETETVESLRRQYRVTGQEEETILHRPIMAKYRPRFSGLRSSIF
;
A
#
# COMPACT_ATOMS: atom_id res chain seq x y z
N MET A 1 -10.58 13.50 10.42
CA MET A 1 -9.33 13.34 11.22
C MET A 1 -8.25 12.81 10.29
N TYR A 2 -7.40 13.69 9.80
CA TYR A 2 -6.51 13.49 8.64
C TYR A 2 -5.04 13.60 9.09
N MET A 3 -4.43 12.52 9.61
CA MET A 3 -3.13 12.69 10.29
C MET A 3 -1.89 12.35 9.45
N PHE A 4 -1.89 11.35 8.56
CA PHE A 4 -0.64 10.89 7.94
C PHE A 4 -0.43 11.34 6.48
N ALA A 5 -1.46 11.37 5.65
CA ALA A 5 -1.32 11.67 4.23
C ALA A 5 -0.84 13.11 3.98
N GLN A 6 -1.17 14.00 4.92
CA GLN A 6 -0.84 15.42 4.90
C GLN A 6 0.54 15.74 5.49
N ILE A 7 1.23 14.76 6.10
CA ILE A 7 2.60 14.99 6.58
C ILE A 7 3.49 15.29 5.37
N PRO A 8 4.20 16.43 5.36
CA PRO A 8 5.06 16.82 4.26
C PRO A 8 6.09 15.74 3.92
N GLU A 9 6.28 15.50 2.63
CA GLU A 9 7.19 14.51 2.10
C GLU A 9 8.64 14.79 2.48
N ARG A 10 9.00 16.06 2.70
CA ARG A 10 10.32 16.47 3.24
C ARG A 10 10.57 15.90 4.64
N SER A 11 9.61 15.99 5.55
CA SER A 11 9.71 15.43 6.89
C SER A 11 9.78 13.90 6.86
N MET A 12 8.97 13.27 6.00
CA MET A 12 9.03 11.82 5.80
C MET A 12 10.33 11.37 5.13
N HIS A 13 10.96 12.19 4.30
CA HIS A 13 12.27 11.92 3.71
C HIS A 13 13.36 11.91 4.79
N TYR A 14 13.34 12.88 5.70
CA TYR A 14 14.23 12.88 6.86
C TYR A 14 14.02 11.65 7.74
N LEU A 15 12.77 11.33 8.08
CA LEU A 15 12.44 10.15 8.88
C LEU A 15 12.94 8.86 8.21
N ARG A 16 12.78 8.71 6.88
CA ARG A 16 13.33 7.56 6.13
C ARG A 16 14.83 7.44 6.27
N TRP A 17 15.57 8.54 6.20
CA TRP A 17 17.02 8.52 6.41
C TRP A 17 17.36 8.07 7.82
N VAL A 18 16.72 8.63 8.85
CA VAL A 18 16.94 8.23 10.25
C VAL A 18 16.70 6.73 10.45
N VAL A 19 15.54 6.21 10.01
CA VAL A 19 15.20 4.80 10.15
C VAL A 19 16.14 3.91 9.32
N THR A 20 16.54 4.35 8.13
CA THR A 20 17.48 3.60 7.27
C THR A 20 18.87 3.56 7.88
N ILE A 21 19.38 4.67 8.41
CA ILE A 21 20.68 4.72 9.09
C ILE A 21 20.64 3.84 10.33
N ALA A 22 19.60 3.92 11.16
CA ALA A 22 19.44 3.05 12.32
C ALA A 22 19.42 1.56 11.93
N TRP A 23 18.75 1.21 10.83
CA TRP A 23 18.73 -0.15 10.32
C TRP A 23 20.08 -0.61 9.77
N LEU A 24 20.82 0.25 9.06
CA LEU A 24 22.17 -0.05 8.59
C LEU A 24 23.16 -0.20 9.76
N ILE A 25 23.02 0.60 10.82
CA ILE A 25 23.79 0.44 12.07
C ILE A 25 23.47 -0.90 12.72
N LEU A 26 22.19 -1.30 12.78
CA LEU A 26 21.80 -2.62 13.28
C LEU A 26 22.41 -3.75 12.44
N ILE A 27 22.38 -3.65 11.12
CA ILE A 27 23.03 -4.64 10.22
C ILE A 27 24.54 -4.67 10.48
N PHE A 28 25.19 -3.53 10.59
CA PHE A 28 26.61 -3.45 10.88
C PHE A 28 26.95 -4.11 12.24
N SER A 29 26.11 -3.92 13.26
CA SER A 29 26.27 -4.55 14.58
C SER A 29 26.22 -6.08 14.53
N LEU A 30 25.58 -6.67 13.51
CA LEU A 30 25.58 -8.12 13.33
C LEU A 30 26.97 -8.66 12.93
N PHE A 31 27.80 -7.85 12.29
CA PHE A 31 29.18 -8.22 11.93
C PHE A 31 30.17 -7.79 13.02
N PHE A 32 29.95 -6.63 13.63
CA PHE A 32 30.87 -6.04 14.59
C PHE A 32 30.12 -5.42 15.77
N ASP A 33 30.14 -6.10 16.92
CA ASP A 33 29.52 -5.63 18.16
C ASP A 33 30.41 -5.94 19.39
N PRO A 34 31.32 -5.00 19.74
CA PRO A 34 32.20 -5.14 20.88
C PRO A 34 31.58 -4.72 22.22
N ILE A 35 30.38 -4.11 22.20
CA ILE A 35 29.78 -3.46 23.37
C ILE A 35 28.68 -4.34 23.97
N SER A 36 27.77 -4.86 23.16
CA SER A 36 26.54 -5.46 23.70
C SER A 36 26.78 -6.77 24.45
N ALA A 37 27.85 -7.50 24.14
CA ALA A 37 28.25 -8.68 24.90
C ALA A 37 28.58 -8.35 26.38
N LYS A 38 29.04 -7.12 26.67
CA LYS A 38 29.28 -6.66 28.04
C LYS A 38 27.97 -6.33 28.78
N LEU A 39 26.90 -6.03 28.05
CA LEU A 39 25.59 -5.77 28.64
C LEU A 39 24.87 -7.06 29.02
N THR A 40 25.17 -8.17 28.34
CA THR A 40 24.57 -9.49 28.61
C THR A 40 25.44 -10.36 29.52
N ASP A 41 26.64 -9.89 29.88
CA ASP A 41 27.54 -10.57 30.81
C ASP A 41 26.85 -10.82 32.16
N SER A 42 26.93 -12.07 32.64
CA SER A 42 26.42 -12.51 33.94
C SER A 42 26.96 -11.67 35.11
N ASN A 43 28.19 -11.16 35.01
CA ASN A 43 28.84 -10.35 36.03
C ASN A 43 28.32 -8.90 36.08
N ASN A 44 27.59 -8.45 35.05
CA ASN A 44 27.08 -7.09 34.97
C ASN A 44 25.75 -6.93 35.71
N LEU A 45 25.83 -6.81 37.04
CA LEU A 45 24.66 -6.71 37.92
C LEU A 45 23.77 -5.48 37.67
N ALA A 46 24.29 -4.44 37.02
CA ALA A 46 23.54 -3.23 36.69
C ALA A 46 22.67 -3.39 35.43
N SER A 47 22.96 -4.39 34.59
CA SER A 47 22.24 -4.60 33.35
C SER A 47 21.01 -5.50 33.54
N PRO A 48 19.81 -5.06 33.14
CA PRO A 48 18.62 -5.92 33.12
C PRO A 48 18.68 -6.99 32.03
N LEU A 49 19.67 -6.93 31.14
CA LEU A 49 19.88 -7.88 30.03
C LEU A 49 20.88 -8.98 30.38
N ARG A 50 21.41 -8.98 31.61
CA ARG A 50 22.38 -9.99 32.05
C ARG A 50 21.80 -11.40 31.99
N VAL A 51 22.63 -12.35 31.57
CA VAL A 51 22.27 -13.76 31.57
C VAL A 51 22.44 -14.33 32.98
N ASP A 52 21.44 -15.07 33.44
CA ASP A 52 21.51 -15.82 34.70
C ASP A 52 22.05 -17.24 34.43
N PRO A 53 23.27 -17.57 34.92
CA PRO A 53 23.85 -18.89 34.70
C PRO A 53 23.12 -20.02 35.46
N ASP A 54 22.35 -19.69 36.50
CA ASP A 54 21.65 -20.68 37.33
C ASP A 54 20.34 -21.16 36.68
N VAL A 55 19.87 -20.47 35.64
CA VAL A 55 18.63 -20.80 34.93
C VAL A 55 18.92 -21.81 33.82
N CYS A 56 18.53 -23.07 34.05
CA CYS A 56 18.54 -24.09 33.00
C CYS A 56 17.34 -23.95 32.04
N ILE A 57 17.60 -23.52 30.82
CA ILE A 57 16.63 -23.55 29.71
C ILE A 57 16.80 -24.88 28.97
N LYS A 58 15.80 -25.76 29.06
CA LYS A 58 15.85 -27.10 28.44
C LYS A 58 15.51 -27.03 26.96
N VAL A 59 16.34 -27.65 26.12
CA VAL A 59 16.05 -27.95 24.73
C VAL A 59 16.24 -29.45 24.53
N GLN A 60 15.16 -30.15 24.16
CA GLN A 60 15.18 -31.60 23.98
C GLN A 60 15.67 -32.36 25.23
N GLY A 61 15.34 -31.84 26.41
CA GLY A 61 15.75 -32.42 27.70
C GLY A 61 17.15 -32.00 28.19
N VAL A 62 17.94 -31.29 27.39
CA VAL A 62 19.31 -30.84 27.74
C VAL A 62 19.31 -29.35 28.07
N CYS A 63 20.00 -28.94 29.15
CA CYS A 63 20.16 -27.52 29.49
C CYS A 63 21.07 -26.83 28.47
N LEU A 64 20.61 -25.72 27.89
CA LEU A 64 21.44 -24.88 27.03
C LEU A 64 22.49 -24.11 27.84
N PRO A 65 23.76 -24.08 27.41
CA PRO A 65 24.78 -23.27 28.05
C PRO A 65 24.42 -21.78 27.95
N GLN A 66 24.59 -21.08 29.07
CA GLN A 66 24.24 -19.66 29.21
C GLN A 66 25.51 -18.81 29.06
N SER A 67 25.82 -18.38 27.83
CA SER A 67 26.94 -17.48 27.52
C SER A 67 26.47 -16.04 27.28
N SER A 68 27.40 -15.09 27.40
CA SER A 68 27.15 -13.71 26.98
C SER A 68 26.98 -13.64 25.46
N TYR A 69 26.01 -12.85 25.00
CA TYR A 69 25.60 -12.80 23.60
C TYR A 69 25.38 -11.36 23.12
N GLN A 70 25.46 -11.17 21.81
CA GLN A 70 25.25 -9.88 21.15
C GLN A 70 23.76 -9.62 20.91
N LEU A 71 23.36 -8.36 20.98
CA LEU A 71 21.93 -8.00 20.98
C LEU A 71 21.34 -7.82 19.58
N GLY A 72 22.15 -7.80 18.51
CA GLY A 72 21.68 -7.48 17.15
C GLY A 72 20.53 -8.38 16.66
N ALA A 73 20.70 -9.70 16.70
CA ALA A 73 19.65 -10.65 16.28
C ALA A 73 18.42 -10.63 17.21
N PRO A 74 18.56 -10.65 18.55
CA PRO A 74 17.44 -10.45 19.47
C PRO A 74 16.67 -9.15 19.21
N ILE A 75 17.34 -8.01 19.03
CA ILE A 75 16.68 -6.71 18.75
C ILE A 75 15.92 -6.77 17.43
N PHE A 76 16.52 -7.31 16.37
CA PHE A 76 15.87 -7.39 15.06
C PHE A 76 14.59 -8.23 15.13
N TRP A 77 14.67 -9.43 15.70
CA TRP A 77 13.55 -10.36 15.74
C TRP A 77 12.53 -10.09 16.84
N GLY A 78 12.98 -9.59 17.99
CA GLY A 78 12.18 -9.34 19.19
C GLY A 78 11.63 -7.92 19.29
N ILE A 79 12.19 -6.94 18.58
CA ILE A 79 11.73 -5.54 18.64
C ILE A 79 11.33 -5.05 17.24
N VAL A 80 12.23 -5.10 16.26
CA VAL A 80 12.00 -4.47 14.94
C VAL A 80 10.83 -5.14 14.21
N VAL A 81 10.81 -6.47 14.12
CA VAL A 81 9.73 -7.21 13.42
C VAL A 81 8.37 -7.04 14.11
N PRO A 82 8.21 -7.24 15.44
CA PRO A 82 6.95 -6.97 16.13
C PRO A 82 6.48 -5.51 16.01
N SER A 83 7.41 -4.54 16.06
CA SER A 83 7.08 -3.12 15.86
C SER A 83 6.50 -2.86 14.46
N GLY A 84 7.03 -3.51 13.42
CA GLY A 84 6.48 -3.43 12.07
C GLY A 84 5.04 -3.94 11.99
N ILE A 85 4.73 -5.06 12.63
CA ILE A 85 3.37 -5.62 12.66
C ILE A 85 2.41 -4.72 13.45
N PHE A 86 2.86 -4.17 14.57
CA PHE A 86 2.10 -3.16 15.32
C PHE A 86 1.78 -1.93 14.46
N ILE A 87 2.78 -1.40 13.76
CA ILE A 87 2.63 -0.22 12.89
C ILE A 87 1.63 -0.50 11.77
N LEU A 88 1.66 -1.69 11.18
CA LEU A 88 0.75 -2.08 10.10
C LEU A 88 -0.73 -2.04 10.53
N LEU A 89 -1.06 -2.59 11.71
CA LEU A 89 -2.45 -2.59 12.19
C LEU A 89 -2.91 -1.18 12.60
N VAL A 90 -2.08 -0.46 13.34
CA VAL A 90 -2.45 0.83 13.93
C VAL A 90 -2.42 1.97 12.91
N PHE A 91 -1.31 2.11 12.21
CA PHE A 91 -1.07 3.22 11.29
C PHE A 91 -1.32 2.86 9.82
N GLY A 92 -1.56 1.57 9.53
CA GLY A 92 -1.85 1.10 8.19
C GLY A 92 -0.63 0.98 7.29
N HIS A 93 -0.88 0.54 6.06
CA HIS A 93 0.13 0.50 5.02
C HIS A 93 0.68 1.89 4.68
N GLU A 94 -0.10 2.95 4.91
CA GLU A 94 0.21 4.33 4.57
C GLU A 94 1.49 4.80 5.26
N LEU A 95 1.56 4.66 6.60
CA LEU A 95 2.77 5.00 7.33
C LEU A 95 3.90 4.02 7.01
N TRP A 96 3.60 2.72 7.04
CA TRP A 96 4.61 1.67 6.83
C TRP A 96 5.39 1.85 5.53
N ARG A 97 4.71 2.05 4.39
CA ARG A 97 5.37 2.23 3.09
C ARG A 97 6.06 3.58 2.93
N ARG A 98 5.79 4.56 3.81
CA ARG A 98 6.49 5.85 3.83
C ARG A 98 7.74 5.82 4.70
N ILE A 99 7.83 4.94 5.70
CA ILE A 99 9.01 4.83 6.59
C ILE A 99 9.91 3.63 6.31
N CYS A 100 9.43 2.63 5.54
CA CYS A 100 10.13 1.38 5.29
C CYS A 100 11.51 1.61 4.63
N PRO A 101 12.63 1.21 5.27
CA PRO A 101 13.98 1.36 4.71
C PRO A 101 14.16 0.62 3.38
N LEU A 102 13.61 -0.59 3.24
CA LEU A 102 13.69 -1.34 1.99
C LEU A 102 12.96 -0.63 0.84
N SER A 103 11.79 -0.05 1.11
CA SER A 103 11.09 0.76 0.11
C SER A 103 11.94 1.98 -0.28
N PHE A 104 12.63 2.60 0.66
CA PHE A 104 13.49 3.75 0.39
C PHE A 104 14.71 3.37 -0.45
N LEU A 105 15.47 2.35 -0.06
CA LEU A 105 16.66 1.88 -0.77
C LEU A 105 16.31 1.34 -2.17
N SER A 106 15.15 0.70 -2.35
CA SER A 106 14.68 0.27 -3.68
C SER A 106 14.53 1.41 -4.70
N GLN A 107 14.42 2.67 -4.24
CA GLN A 107 14.28 3.83 -5.11
C GLN A 107 15.63 4.48 -5.45
N ILE A 108 16.77 3.97 -4.98
CA ILE A 108 18.11 4.49 -5.33
C ILE A 108 18.32 4.55 -6.85
N PRO A 109 18.00 3.51 -7.65
CA PRO A 109 18.21 3.56 -9.09
C PRO A 109 17.40 4.68 -9.77
N ARG A 110 16.19 4.97 -9.25
CA ARG A 110 15.38 6.10 -9.68
C ARG A 110 16.02 7.44 -9.29
N ALA A 111 16.48 7.57 -8.05
CA ALA A 111 17.15 8.79 -7.57
C ALA A 111 18.44 9.09 -8.36
N LEU A 112 19.14 8.05 -8.83
CA LEU A 112 20.32 8.16 -9.69
C LEU A 112 19.99 8.32 -11.18
N GLY A 113 18.71 8.30 -11.60
CA GLY A 113 18.30 8.32 -13.01
C GLY A 113 18.70 7.07 -13.82
N LYS A 114 19.20 6.02 -13.15
CA LYS A 114 19.67 4.76 -13.74
C LYS A 114 18.60 3.68 -13.60
N GLN A 115 17.54 3.74 -14.40
CA GLN A 115 16.54 2.67 -14.47
C GLN A 115 16.56 2.00 -15.85
N ARG A 116 16.20 0.72 -15.90
CA ARG A 116 16.10 -0.03 -17.14
C ARG A 116 15.03 0.58 -18.05
N GLN A 117 15.45 0.90 -19.28
CA GLN A 117 14.57 1.42 -20.32
C GLN A 117 14.34 0.36 -21.41
N LYS A 118 13.13 0.30 -21.95
CA LYS A 118 12.76 -0.51 -23.11
C LYS A 118 12.56 0.40 -24.30
N LYS A 119 13.22 0.10 -25.42
CA LYS A 119 12.95 0.77 -26.70
C LYS A 119 11.66 0.21 -27.30
N GLN A 120 10.73 1.09 -27.63
CA GLN A 120 9.50 0.79 -28.33
C GLN A 120 9.42 1.67 -29.58
N THR A 121 9.12 1.07 -30.72
CA THR A 121 8.89 1.80 -31.97
C THR A 121 7.42 2.18 -32.01
N ASP A 122 7.15 3.47 -32.16
CA ASP A 122 5.80 3.98 -32.33
C ASP A 122 5.25 3.62 -33.73
N LYS A 123 3.94 3.72 -33.95
CA LYS A 123 3.31 3.53 -35.28
C LYS A 123 3.88 4.49 -36.34
N SER A 124 4.44 5.61 -35.88
CA SER A 124 5.15 6.63 -36.67
C SER A 124 6.63 6.27 -37.01
N GLY A 125 7.12 5.09 -36.59
CA GLY A 125 8.50 4.65 -36.85
C GLY A 125 9.56 5.26 -35.93
N LYS A 126 9.21 6.21 -35.05
CA LYS A 126 10.14 6.82 -34.08
C LYS A 126 10.41 5.86 -32.92
N VAL A 127 11.68 5.56 -32.65
CA VAL A 127 12.11 4.72 -31.52
C VAL A 127 12.11 5.55 -30.24
N ARG A 128 11.28 5.18 -29.26
CA ARG A 128 11.17 5.82 -27.95
C ARG A 128 11.65 4.88 -26.85
N SER A 129 12.38 5.39 -25.87
CA SER A 129 12.82 4.61 -24.70
C SER A 129 11.87 4.84 -23.52
N GLU A 130 11.34 3.80 -22.91
CA GLU A 130 10.35 3.92 -21.83
C GLU A 130 10.81 3.16 -20.59
N ILE A 131 10.44 3.60 -19.38
CA ILE A 131 10.72 2.83 -18.16
C ILE A 131 10.06 1.46 -18.25
N TYR A 132 10.84 0.40 -18.02
CA TYR A 132 10.34 -0.96 -18.03
C TYR A 132 9.47 -1.22 -16.79
N LYS A 133 8.23 -1.66 -17.01
CA LYS A 133 7.26 -2.04 -15.96
C LYS A 133 6.95 -3.52 -16.10
N VAL A 134 6.43 -4.13 -15.03
CA VAL A 134 5.93 -5.51 -15.07
C VAL A 134 4.76 -5.56 -16.08
N PRO A 135 4.83 -6.37 -17.16
CA PRO A 135 3.74 -6.44 -18.12
C PRO A 135 2.47 -7.04 -17.48
N LYS A 136 1.29 -6.44 -17.72
CA LYS A 136 0.00 -6.91 -17.17
C LYS A 136 -0.30 -8.39 -17.50
N ASN A 137 0.14 -8.86 -18.67
CA ASN A 137 -0.04 -10.24 -19.13
C ASN A 137 1.06 -11.23 -18.70
N SER A 138 2.04 -10.79 -17.90
CA SER A 138 3.14 -11.65 -17.45
C SER A 138 2.72 -12.62 -16.34
N TRP A 139 3.44 -13.73 -16.18
CA TRP A 139 3.26 -14.66 -15.06
C TRP A 139 3.41 -13.94 -13.71
N LEU A 140 4.39 -13.03 -13.61
CA LEU A 140 4.63 -12.25 -12.40
C LEU A 140 3.41 -11.39 -12.04
N ALA A 141 2.82 -10.68 -13.00
CA ALA A 141 1.64 -9.84 -12.74
C ALA A 141 0.43 -10.64 -12.24
N ARG A 142 0.29 -11.90 -12.68
CA ARG A 142 -0.84 -12.78 -12.30
C ARG A 142 -0.62 -13.56 -11.01
N ASN A 143 0.64 -13.86 -10.66
CA ASN A 143 0.98 -14.78 -9.56
C ASN A 143 1.85 -14.14 -8.47
N TYR A 144 1.95 -12.81 -8.44
CA TYR A 144 2.82 -12.11 -7.50
C TYR A 144 2.52 -12.42 -6.03
N LEU A 145 1.25 -12.60 -5.66
CA LEU A 145 0.89 -12.97 -4.28
C LEU A 145 1.41 -14.36 -3.90
N TYR A 146 1.38 -15.33 -4.80
CA TYR A 146 1.96 -16.65 -4.56
C TYR A 146 3.48 -16.56 -4.43
N LEU A 147 4.14 -15.75 -5.26
CA LEU A 147 5.58 -15.51 -5.15
C LEU A 147 5.92 -14.89 -3.80
N GLN A 148 5.24 -13.81 -3.42
CA GLN A 148 5.46 -13.12 -2.15
C GLN A 148 5.22 -14.03 -0.95
N PHE A 149 4.13 -14.80 -0.97
CA PHE A 149 3.82 -15.76 0.09
C PHE A 149 4.88 -16.87 0.16
N SER A 150 5.36 -17.36 -0.98
CA SER A 150 6.45 -18.36 -1.03
C SER A 150 7.76 -17.79 -0.48
N LEU A 151 8.11 -16.55 -0.83
CA LEU A 151 9.29 -15.88 -0.28
C LEU A 151 9.16 -15.66 1.24
N LEU A 152 7.96 -15.31 1.73
CA LEU A 152 7.68 -15.24 3.17
C LEU A 152 7.84 -16.60 3.83
N PHE A 153 7.28 -17.66 3.25
CA PHE A 153 7.38 -19.03 3.76
C PHE A 153 8.84 -19.50 3.85
N LEU A 154 9.61 -19.31 2.77
CA LEU A 154 11.04 -19.62 2.72
C LEU A 154 11.83 -18.76 3.72
N GLY A 155 11.46 -17.49 3.88
CA GLY A 155 12.03 -16.61 4.89
C GLY A 155 11.77 -17.10 6.31
N LEU A 156 10.56 -17.56 6.64
CA LEU A 156 10.28 -18.11 7.97
C LEU A 156 10.95 -19.46 8.21
N CYS A 157 11.06 -20.31 7.19
CA CYS A 157 11.87 -21.54 7.28
C CYS A 157 13.33 -21.19 7.53
N GLY A 158 13.89 -20.28 6.71
CA GLY A 158 15.27 -19.86 6.81
C GLY A 158 15.59 -19.20 8.15
N ARG A 159 14.63 -18.47 8.73
CA ARG A 159 14.74 -17.89 10.07
C ARG A 159 15.02 -18.95 11.13
N ILE A 160 14.18 -19.97 11.21
CA ILE A 160 14.32 -21.03 12.22
C ILE A 160 15.58 -21.88 11.96
N LEU A 161 15.96 -22.06 10.70
CA LEU A 161 17.04 -22.96 10.30
C LEU A 161 18.42 -22.30 10.34
N PHE A 162 18.57 -21.08 9.85
CA PHE A 162 19.87 -20.52 9.49
C PHE A 162 20.25 -19.22 10.21
N TYR A 163 19.30 -18.32 10.52
CA TYR A 163 19.64 -16.94 10.90
C TYR A 163 18.83 -16.37 12.07
N ASP A 164 18.31 -17.23 12.95
CA ASP A 164 17.67 -16.80 14.20
C ASP A 164 18.74 -16.40 15.22
N SER A 165 19.82 -17.19 15.37
CA SER A 165 20.93 -16.92 16.28
C SER A 165 22.24 -16.57 15.58
N ASP A 166 22.49 -17.09 14.36
CA ASP A 166 23.70 -16.76 13.62
C ASP A 166 23.63 -15.33 13.05
N ARG A 167 24.37 -14.44 13.69
CA ARG A 167 24.44 -13.01 13.35
C ARG A 167 25.02 -12.76 11.95
N LEU A 168 26.02 -13.54 11.52
CA LEU A 168 26.72 -13.30 10.26
C LEU A 168 25.83 -13.72 9.10
N VAL A 169 25.12 -14.85 9.25
CA VAL A 169 24.13 -15.31 8.28
C VAL A 169 22.96 -14.31 8.21
N LEU A 170 22.46 -13.82 9.36
CA LEU A 170 21.41 -12.80 9.40
C LEU A 170 21.85 -11.51 8.70
N GLY A 171 23.02 -10.99 9.03
CA GLY A 171 23.57 -9.77 8.41
C GLY A 171 23.72 -9.91 6.91
N SER A 172 24.25 -11.06 6.45
CA SER A 172 24.42 -11.36 5.03
C SER A 172 23.08 -11.47 4.31
N PHE A 173 22.08 -12.12 4.93
CA PHE A 173 20.72 -12.22 4.39
C PHE A 173 20.04 -10.84 4.25
N LEU A 174 20.21 -9.95 5.23
CA LEU A 174 19.65 -8.59 5.17
C LEU A 174 20.32 -7.76 4.08
N ILE A 175 21.66 -7.83 3.94
CA ILE A 175 22.39 -7.16 2.85
C ILE A 175 21.92 -7.69 1.50
N LEU A 176 21.82 -9.02 1.33
CA LEU A 176 21.32 -9.62 0.10
C LEU A 176 19.90 -9.13 -0.24
N THR A 177 19.04 -9.00 0.76
CA THR A 177 17.67 -8.47 0.57
C THR A 177 17.68 -7.01 0.13
N ILE A 178 18.58 -6.18 0.67
CA ILE A 178 18.77 -4.79 0.22
C ILE A 178 19.22 -4.75 -1.25
N LEU A 179 20.23 -5.55 -1.60
CA LEU A 179 20.76 -5.62 -2.96
C LEU A 179 19.69 -6.09 -3.95
N ALA A 180 18.89 -7.10 -3.58
CA ALA A 180 17.77 -7.56 -4.39
C ALA A 180 16.70 -6.47 -4.57
N ALA A 181 16.40 -5.70 -3.52
CA ALA A 181 15.44 -4.58 -3.60
C ALA A 181 15.93 -3.46 -4.54
N ILE A 182 17.22 -3.11 -4.46
CA ILE A 182 17.86 -2.15 -5.38
C ILE A 182 17.84 -2.70 -6.81
N PHE A 183 18.19 -3.97 -7.00
CA PHE A 183 18.18 -4.61 -8.32
C PHE A 183 16.78 -4.58 -8.97
N VAL A 184 15.74 -4.90 -8.20
CA VAL A 184 14.35 -4.83 -8.68
C VAL A 184 13.94 -3.39 -9.01
N GLY A 185 14.38 -2.40 -8.23
CA GLY A 185 14.13 -0.98 -8.53
C GLY A 185 14.88 -0.44 -9.75
N TYR A 186 16.03 -1.04 -10.08
CA TYR A 186 16.75 -0.81 -11.33
C TYR A 186 15.98 -1.42 -12.50
N TRP A 187 15.50 -2.66 -12.35
CA TRP A 187 14.89 -3.43 -13.43
C TRP A 187 13.46 -3.03 -13.74
N TYR A 188 12.66 -2.68 -12.73
CA TYR A 188 11.25 -2.32 -12.85
C TYR A 188 10.96 -0.94 -12.23
N GLY A 189 10.17 -0.12 -12.93
CA GLY A 189 9.77 1.21 -12.48
C GLY A 189 8.83 1.22 -11.26
N GLY A 190 8.73 2.37 -10.59
CA GLY A 190 7.79 2.59 -9.48
C GLY A 190 8.16 1.82 -8.21
N LYS A 191 7.15 1.43 -7.42
CA LYS A 191 7.31 0.64 -6.19
C LYS A 191 7.21 -0.87 -6.44
N SER A 192 7.80 -1.34 -7.54
CA SER A 192 7.65 -2.73 -7.99
C SER A 192 8.18 -3.76 -6.98
N TRP A 193 9.25 -3.45 -6.22
CA TRP A 193 9.71 -4.31 -5.12
C TRP A 193 8.61 -4.58 -4.09
N CYS A 194 8.01 -3.51 -3.55
CA CYS A 194 6.97 -3.61 -2.54
C CYS A 194 5.70 -4.31 -3.05
N ASN A 195 5.42 -4.15 -4.33
CA ASN A 195 4.19 -4.62 -4.96
C ASN A 195 4.26 -6.05 -5.50
N TYR A 196 5.41 -6.51 -6.01
CA TYR A 196 5.55 -7.82 -6.66
C TYR A 196 6.47 -8.81 -5.94
N PHE A 197 7.45 -8.34 -5.15
CA PHE A 197 8.54 -9.20 -4.65
C PHE A 197 8.68 -9.24 -3.13
N CYS A 198 8.30 -8.17 -2.43
CA CYS A 198 8.57 -8.03 -1.01
C CYS A 198 7.87 -9.13 -0.18
N PRO A 199 8.61 -9.95 0.60
CA PRO A 199 8.02 -11.01 1.43
C PRO A 199 7.18 -10.45 2.59
N MET A 200 7.32 -9.16 2.92
CA MET A 200 6.48 -8.50 3.92
C MET A 200 5.13 -7.99 3.36
N SER A 201 4.96 -7.95 2.03
CA SER A 201 3.70 -7.51 1.39
C SER A 201 2.48 -8.38 1.80
N PRO A 202 2.57 -9.72 1.86
CA PRO A 202 1.52 -10.58 2.42
C PRO A 202 1.07 -10.16 3.82
N VAL A 203 2.05 -9.88 4.70
CA VAL A 203 1.82 -9.45 6.08
C VAL A 203 1.18 -8.06 6.13
N GLN A 204 1.67 -7.15 5.28
CA GLN A 204 1.11 -5.80 5.11
C GLN A 204 -0.35 -5.86 4.69
N ARG A 205 -0.71 -6.75 3.76
CA ARG A 205 -2.10 -6.89 3.28
C ARG A 205 -3.01 -7.39 4.40
N ILE A 206 -2.58 -8.41 5.15
CA ILE A 206 -3.40 -9.01 6.22
C ILE A 206 -3.67 -8.05 7.38
N TYR A 207 -2.66 -7.29 7.82
CA TYR A 207 -2.82 -6.35 8.95
C TYR A 207 -3.21 -4.93 8.53
N GLY A 208 -2.97 -4.55 7.27
CA GLY A 208 -3.17 -3.19 6.78
C GLY A 208 -4.39 -2.97 5.89
N GLU A 209 -5.07 -4.03 5.43
CA GLU A 209 -6.31 -3.95 4.65
C GLU A 209 -7.56 -4.27 5.51
N PRO A 210 -8.74 -3.71 5.17
CA PRO A 210 -8.97 -2.69 4.14
C PRO A 210 -8.35 -1.34 4.51
N ARG A 211 -8.06 -1.12 5.80
CA ARG A 211 -7.35 0.05 6.31
C ARG A 211 -6.80 -0.20 7.73
N GLY A 212 -5.74 0.50 8.10
CA GLY A 212 -5.28 0.59 9.49
C GLY A 212 -6.21 1.45 10.36
N LEU A 213 -6.04 1.40 11.68
CA LEU A 213 -6.88 2.12 12.64
C LEU A 213 -6.88 3.65 12.42
N LEU A 214 -5.73 4.22 12.07
CA LEU A 214 -5.51 5.66 11.88
C LEU A 214 -5.24 6.06 10.41
N ASN A 215 -5.55 5.17 9.47
CA ASN A 215 -5.29 5.37 8.05
C ASN A 215 -6.21 6.44 7.44
N SER A 216 -5.72 7.16 6.41
CA SER A 216 -6.54 8.13 5.66
C SER A 216 -7.50 7.45 4.66
N THR A 217 -8.60 8.13 4.31
CA THR A 217 -9.62 7.68 3.35
C THR A 217 -9.34 8.27 1.96
N ALA A 218 -8.73 7.47 1.08
CA ALA A 218 -8.29 7.93 -0.25
C ALA A 218 -9.43 8.22 -1.23
N HIS A 219 -10.61 7.62 -1.03
CA HIS A 219 -11.78 7.78 -1.89
C HIS A 219 -12.65 9.00 -1.54
N GLU A 220 -12.55 9.52 -0.32
CA GLU A 220 -13.35 10.68 0.12
C GLU A 220 -12.73 12.03 -0.26
N ASP A 221 -11.39 12.09 -0.34
CA ASP A 221 -10.65 13.31 -0.67
C ASP A 221 -10.32 13.38 -2.17
N SER A 222 -11.17 14.09 -2.91
CA SER A 222 -11.02 14.31 -4.36
C SER A 222 -10.19 15.55 -4.70
N ARG A 223 -9.64 16.27 -3.71
CA ARG A 223 -8.95 17.57 -3.93
C ARG A 223 -7.45 17.43 -4.10
N SER A 224 -6.82 16.49 -3.40
CA SER A 224 -5.40 16.20 -3.58
C SER A 224 -5.25 15.06 -4.57
N GLY A 225 -4.56 15.31 -5.70
CA GLY A 225 -4.04 14.24 -6.56
C GLY A 225 -3.01 13.33 -5.85
N ILE A 226 -2.84 13.49 -4.53
CA ILE A 226 -1.97 12.76 -3.65
C ILE A 226 -2.79 12.15 -2.52
N THR A 227 -2.69 10.83 -2.37
CA THR A 227 -3.41 10.01 -1.38
C THR A 227 -2.45 9.01 -0.74
N GLN A 228 -2.73 8.61 0.51
CA GLN A 228 -2.04 7.54 1.25
C GLN A 228 -0.51 7.52 1.01
N SER A 229 0.08 6.36 0.69
CA SER A 229 1.52 6.18 0.49
C SER A 229 1.96 6.28 -0.96
N MET A 230 1.21 6.95 -1.84
CA MET A 230 1.53 7.02 -3.26
C MET A 230 2.93 7.59 -3.54
N CYS A 231 3.46 7.33 -4.73
CA CYS A 231 4.72 7.91 -5.17
C CYS A 231 4.60 9.44 -5.28
N ARG A 232 5.48 10.19 -4.61
CA ARG A 232 5.50 11.65 -4.57
C ARG A 232 6.88 12.20 -4.94
N ILE A 233 6.93 13.43 -5.41
CA ILE A 233 8.13 14.26 -5.52
C ILE A 233 7.87 15.62 -4.86
N VAL A 234 8.91 16.20 -4.27
CA VAL A 234 8.89 17.56 -3.74
C VAL A 234 9.45 18.49 -4.82
N ARG A 235 8.69 19.52 -5.16
CA ARG A 235 9.07 20.54 -6.14
C ARG A 235 9.98 21.60 -5.52
N GLU A 236 10.58 22.45 -6.37
CA GLU A 236 11.42 23.58 -5.95
C GLU A 236 10.66 24.59 -5.08
N ASP A 237 9.36 24.78 -5.33
CA ASP A 237 8.48 25.64 -4.54
C ASP A 237 8.02 24.99 -3.20
N GLY A 238 8.53 23.80 -2.88
CA GLY A 238 8.16 23.02 -1.71
C GLY A 238 6.80 22.33 -1.80
N SER A 239 6.07 22.46 -2.92
CA SER A 239 4.80 21.76 -3.11
C SER A 239 5.01 20.31 -3.56
N GLU A 240 4.05 19.44 -3.22
CA GLU A 240 4.11 18.02 -3.57
C GLU A 240 3.36 17.72 -4.87
N GLN A 241 3.93 16.83 -5.67
CA GLN A 241 3.29 16.29 -6.86
C GLN A 241 3.32 14.75 -6.86
N SER A 242 2.26 14.15 -7.40
CA SER A 242 2.25 12.71 -7.68
C SER A 242 3.33 12.37 -8.71
N ALA A 243 4.06 11.30 -8.44
CA ALA A 243 5.05 10.75 -9.35
C ALA A 243 4.73 9.27 -9.66
N CYS A 244 3.43 9.00 -9.79
CA CYS A 244 2.89 7.70 -10.13
C CYS A 244 3.25 7.31 -11.57
N VAL A 245 3.79 6.11 -11.73
CA VAL A 245 4.10 5.53 -13.05
C VAL A 245 3.18 4.37 -13.39
N ALA A 246 2.08 4.16 -12.67
CA ALA A 246 1.15 3.03 -12.87
C ALA A 246 1.88 1.66 -12.94
N CYS A 247 2.71 1.34 -11.94
CA CYS A 247 3.49 0.08 -11.93
C CYS A 247 2.66 -1.17 -11.61
N GLN A 248 1.49 -1.01 -10.99
CA GLN A 248 0.54 -2.06 -10.65
C GLN A 248 -0.87 -1.47 -10.70
N SER A 249 -1.88 -2.27 -11.04
CA SER A 249 -3.31 -1.91 -11.00
C SER A 249 -4.11 -3.15 -10.55
N PRO A 250 -4.93 -3.08 -9.48
CA PRO A 250 -5.07 -1.95 -8.57
C PRO A 250 -3.83 -1.77 -7.67
N CYS A 251 -3.54 -0.54 -7.27
CA CYS A 251 -2.37 -0.19 -6.44
C CYS A 251 -2.77 0.19 -5.01
N ILE A 252 -2.30 -0.60 -4.03
CA ILE A 252 -2.55 -0.35 -2.60
C ILE A 252 -2.03 1.01 -2.11
N ASP A 253 -0.97 1.56 -2.71
CA ASP A 253 -0.42 2.88 -2.30
C ASP A 253 -1.33 4.06 -2.68
N ILE A 254 -2.23 3.89 -3.65
CA ILE A 254 -3.17 4.93 -4.07
C ILE A 254 -4.45 4.83 -3.25
N ASP A 255 -5.01 3.63 -3.18
CA ASP A 255 -6.24 3.37 -2.46
C ASP A 255 -6.27 1.90 -2.00
N ALA A 256 -5.87 1.68 -0.75
CA ALA A 256 -5.85 0.34 -0.19
C ALA A 256 -7.24 -0.29 -0.03
N GLU A 257 -8.28 0.52 0.19
CA GLU A 257 -9.62 -0.02 0.34
C GLU A 257 -10.17 -0.46 -1.01
N ARG A 258 -9.91 0.31 -2.08
CA ARG A 258 -10.18 -0.14 -3.46
C ARG A 258 -9.46 -1.44 -3.77
N SER A 259 -8.13 -1.47 -3.57
CA SER A 259 -7.33 -2.66 -3.89
C SER A 259 -7.79 -3.89 -3.11
N TYR A 260 -8.31 -3.70 -1.90
CA TYR A 260 -8.89 -4.77 -1.10
C TYR A 260 -10.19 -5.30 -1.71
N TRP A 261 -11.15 -4.43 -2.00
CA TRP A 261 -12.45 -4.84 -2.54
C TRP A 261 -12.34 -5.43 -3.95
N ASP A 262 -11.52 -4.84 -4.83
CA ASP A 262 -11.31 -5.33 -6.21
C ASP A 262 -10.74 -6.76 -6.23
N GLU A 263 -9.90 -7.11 -5.24
CA GLU A 263 -9.21 -8.40 -5.21
C GLU A 263 -9.81 -9.41 -4.22
N ILE A 264 -10.76 -9.02 -3.36
CA ILE A 264 -11.27 -9.86 -2.24
C ILE A 264 -11.76 -11.24 -2.70
N ASN A 265 -12.28 -11.31 -3.93
CA ASN A 265 -12.86 -12.52 -4.45
C ASN A 265 -11.87 -13.49 -5.11
N ASN A 266 -10.63 -13.05 -5.33
CA ASN A 266 -9.61 -13.82 -6.00
C ASN A 266 -9.14 -15.00 -5.13
N SER A 267 -8.75 -16.10 -5.78
CA SER A 267 -8.32 -17.31 -5.10
C SER A 267 -7.00 -17.13 -4.33
N ASP A 268 -6.12 -16.28 -4.84
CA ASP A 268 -4.84 -15.92 -4.23
C ASP A 268 -5.02 -15.14 -2.92
N ARG A 269 -6.01 -14.25 -2.83
CA ARG A 269 -6.40 -13.57 -1.57
C ARG A 269 -6.89 -14.58 -0.54
N ARG A 270 -7.73 -15.52 -0.95
CA ARG A 270 -8.21 -16.58 -0.06
C ARG A 270 -7.06 -17.45 0.46
N TRP A 271 -6.13 -17.83 -0.42
CA TRP A 271 -4.92 -18.55 -0.04
C TRP A 271 -4.07 -17.74 0.94
N LEU A 272 -3.85 -16.46 0.66
CA LEU A 272 -3.09 -15.55 1.51
C LEU A 272 -3.64 -15.49 2.94
N TYR A 273 -4.90 -15.11 3.12
CA TYR A 273 -5.46 -14.89 4.46
C TYR A 273 -5.53 -16.17 5.29
N TYR A 274 -6.05 -17.26 4.71
CA TYR A 274 -6.22 -18.51 5.47
C TYR A 274 -4.90 -19.28 5.62
N GLY A 275 -4.05 -19.27 4.59
CA GLY A 275 -2.72 -19.88 4.64
C GLY A 275 -1.81 -19.17 5.64
N TYR A 276 -1.82 -17.83 5.67
CA TYR A 276 -1.02 -17.07 6.64
C TYR A 276 -1.43 -17.35 8.09
N PHE A 277 -2.74 -17.49 8.36
CA PHE A 277 -3.22 -17.87 9.70
C PHE A 277 -2.54 -19.17 10.18
N GLY A 278 -2.55 -20.20 9.33
CA GLY A 278 -1.90 -21.46 9.60
C GLY A 278 -0.37 -21.34 9.71
N LEU A 279 0.24 -20.52 8.84
CA LEU A 279 1.68 -20.29 8.83
C LEU A 279 2.18 -19.68 10.15
N VAL A 280 1.50 -18.65 10.66
CA VAL A 280 1.87 -18.00 11.93
C VAL A 280 1.66 -18.95 13.11
N PHE A 281 0.55 -19.70 13.11
CA PHE A 281 0.30 -20.73 14.12
C PHE A 281 1.41 -21.79 14.15
N GLY A 282 1.76 -22.35 12.99
CA GLY A 282 2.84 -23.32 12.85
C GLY A 282 4.20 -22.76 13.23
N TYR A 283 4.48 -21.50 12.89
CA TYR A 283 5.73 -20.83 13.23
C TYR A 283 5.98 -20.79 14.74
N PHE A 284 5.02 -20.36 15.55
CA PHE A 284 5.21 -20.29 17.00
C PHE A 284 5.17 -21.65 17.68
N ILE A 285 4.28 -22.55 17.24
CA ILE A 285 4.17 -23.90 17.82
C ILE A 285 5.40 -24.74 17.53
N TYR A 286 6.09 -24.50 16.41
CA TYR A 286 7.30 -25.25 16.09
C TYR A 286 8.36 -25.14 17.20
N TYR A 287 8.51 -23.98 17.86
CA TYR A 287 9.46 -23.85 18.99
C TYR A 287 9.12 -24.80 20.15
N TYR A 288 7.83 -25.01 20.43
CA TYR A 288 7.38 -26.00 21.41
C TYR A 288 7.62 -27.43 20.91
N LEU A 289 7.30 -27.72 19.65
CA LEU A 289 7.53 -29.04 19.05
C LEU A 289 9.02 -29.41 18.98
N TYR A 290 9.90 -28.42 18.87
CA TYR A 290 11.35 -28.60 18.84
C TYR A 290 11.95 -28.77 20.24
N ALA A 291 11.59 -27.92 21.21
CA ALA A 291 12.20 -27.92 22.54
C ALA A 291 11.48 -28.79 23.58
N GLY A 292 10.17 -29.03 23.41
CA GLY A 292 9.29 -29.73 24.35
C GLY A 292 8.73 -28.86 25.49
N ASN A 293 9.00 -27.55 25.48
CA ASN A 293 8.53 -26.60 26.49
C ASN A 293 8.43 -25.19 25.90
N TRP A 294 7.76 -24.28 26.62
CA TRP A 294 7.64 -22.88 26.22
C TRP A 294 8.77 -21.98 26.73
N ASP A 295 9.55 -22.45 27.72
CA ASP A 295 10.65 -21.69 28.31
C ASP A 295 11.71 -21.34 27.27
N TYR A 296 11.97 -22.25 26.31
CA TYR A 296 12.86 -22.00 25.19
C TYR A 296 12.46 -20.76 24.36
N TYR A 297 11.16 -20.59 24.10
CA TYR A 297 10.67 -19.45 23.32
C TYR A 297 10.67 -18.15 24.14
N PHE A 298 10.07 -18.19 25.35
CA PHE A 298 9.89 -17.00 26.17
C PHE A 298 11.18 -16.45 26.78
N SER A 299 12.20 -17.29 26.95
CA SER A 299 13.54 -16.86 27.35
C SER A 299 14.33 -16.16 26.24
N GLY A 300 13.88 -16.25 24.98
CA GLY A 300 14.62 -15.74 23.83
C GLY A 300 15.86 -16.56 23.47
N ALA A 301 16.05 -17.76 24.05
CA ALA A 301 17.23 -18.59 23.81
C ALA A 301 17.43 -18.96 22.32
N TRP A 302 16.34 -19.05 21.55
CA TRP A 302 16.38 -19.28 20.10
C TRP A 302 17.18 -18.23 19.32
N ALA A 303 17.31 -17.00 19.83
CA ALA A 303 18.05 -15.92 19.17
C ALA A 303 19.55 -15.86 19.52
N ARG A 304 20.03 -16.80 20.35
CA ARG A 304 21.41 -16.81 20.89
C ARG A 304 22.03 -18.20 20.98
N ASP A 305 21.42 -19.20 20.35
CA ASP A 305 21.94 -20.56 20.29
C ASP A 305 23.15 -20.64 19.34
N GLU A 306 24.35 -20.80 19.89
CA GLU A 306 25.60 -20.82 19.10
C GLU A 306 25.68 -22.01 18.13
N ASN A 307 24.94 -23.10 18.38
CA ASN A 307 25.03 -24.35 17.61
C ASN A 307 23.89 -24.51 16.58
N GLN A 308 23.26 -23.41 16.16
CA GLN A 308 22.10 -23.46 15.25
C GLN A 308 22.39 -24.23 13.95
N LEU A 309 23.53 -23.98 13.30
CA LEU A 309 23.89 -24.64 12.04
C LEU A 309 24.20 -26.14 12.23
N GLU A 310 24.81 -26.51 13.35
CA GLU A 310 25.05 -27.92 13.70
C GLU A 310 23.75 -28.68 14.02
N SER A 311 22.71 -27.96 14.46
CA SER A 311 21.41 -28.53 14.78
C SER A 311 20.57 -28.92 13.56
N LEU A 312 20.97 -28.53 12.34
CA LEU A 312 20.19 -28.74 11.11
C LEU A 312 19.86 -30.21 10.82
N PHE A 313 20.83 -31.10 11.04
CA PHE A 313 20.70 -32.54 10.82
C PHE A 313 20.31 -33.32 12.09
N LYS A 314 20.27 -32.66 13.24
CA LYS A 314 19.80 -33.23 14.51
C LYS A 314 18.27 -33.37 14.49
N PRO A 315 17.70 -34.22 15.37
CA PRO A 315 16.24 -34.35 15.54
C PRO A 315 15.54 -32.99 15.64
N GLY A 316 14.55 -32.76 14.80
CA GLY A 316 13.78 -31.52 14.70
C GLY A 316 12.51 -31.50 15.53
N PHE A 317 12.13 -32.63 16.13
CA PHE A 317 10.95 -32.78 16.99
C PHE A 317 11.32 -33.47 18.29
N TYR A 318 10.70 -33.01 19.38
CA TYR A 318 10.81 -33.59 20.70
C TYR A 318 9.43 -33.64 21.36
N LEU A 319 8.85 -34.84 21.41
CA LEU A 319 7.48 -35.08 21.88
C LEU A 319 7.49 -36.18 22.94
N ALA A 320 6.72 -36.00 24.01
CA ALA A 320 6.57 -36.98 25.10
C ALA A 320 7.92 -37.49 25.67
N GLY A 321 8.94 -36.63 25.73
CA GLY A 321 10.27 -36.98 26.24
C GLY A 321 11.19 -37.69 25.25
N GLN A 322 10.75 -37.90 24.00
CA GLN A 322 11.52 -38.60 22.96
C GLN A 322 11.81 -37.68 21.77
N ALA A 323 13.05 -37.72 21.29
CA ALA A 323 13.47 -37.06 20.06
C ALA A 323 13.09 -37.92 18.84
N ILE A 324 12.38 -37.33 17.89
CA ILE A 324 11.98 -38.04 16.67
C ILE A 324 13.07 -37.84 15.62
N ALA A 325 13.51 -38.92 14.97
CA ALA A 325 14.60 -38.95 13.99
C ALA A 325 14.25 -38.30 12.63
N ILE A 326 13.52 -37.18 12.63
CA ILE A 326 13.30 -36.32 11.46
C ILE A 326 14.23 -35.11 11.62
N PRO A 327 15.17 -34.87 10.70
CA PRO A 327 16.07 -33.72 10.77
C PRO A 327 15.34 -32.39 10.87
N LYS A 328 15.88 -31.44 11.63
CA LYS A 328 15.36 -30.06 11.74
C LYS A 328 15.11 -29.41 10.37
N LEU A 329 16.02 -29.64 9.42
CA LEU A 329 15.91 -29.19 8.02
C LEU A 329 14.61 -29.59 7.32
N VAL A 330 14.05 -30.77 7.66
CA VAL A 330 12.79 -31.27 7.10
C VAL A 330 11.62 -30.94 8.04
N ALA A 331 11.82 -31.03 9.35
CA ALA A 331 10.79 -30.79 10.36
C ALA A 331 10.18 -29.38 10.28
N VAL A 332 11.02 -28.36 10.06
CA VAL A 332 10.57 -26.95 9.93
C VAL A 332 9.62 -26.77 8.74
N PRO A 333 10.05 -26.97 7.47
CA PRO A 333 9.17 -26.74 6.33
C PRO A 333 7.95 -27.66 6.35
N LEU A 334 8.08 -28.90 6.86
CA LEU A 334 6.96 -29.82 6.99
C LEU A 334 5.89 -29.26 7.96
N THR A 335 6.30 -28.80 9.13
CA THR A 335 5.37 -28.20 10.12
C THR A 335 4.68 -26.98 9.55
N LEU A 336 5.45 -26.05 8.98
CA LEU A 336 4.90 -24.82 8.42
C LEU A 336 3.95 -25.11 7.24
N ALA A 337 4.31 -26.05 6.36
CA ALA A 337 3.47 -26.43 5.23
C ALA A 337 2.15 -27.06 5.71
N ILE A 338 2.22 -28.06 6.61
CA ILE A 338 1.03 -28.71 7.16
C ILE A 338 0.11 -27.69 7.83
N CYS A 339 0.65 -26.84 8.71
CA CYS A 339 -0.15 -25.81 9.37
C CYS A 339 -0.76 -24.81 8.38
N THR A 340 0.00 -24.39 7.35
CA THR A 340 -0.51 -23.51 6.28
C THR A 340 -1.68 -24.14 5.53
N PHE A 341 -1.54 -25.39 5.10
CA PHE A 341 -2.61 -26.11 4.40
C PHE A 341 -3.83 -26.33 5.30
N LEU A 342 -3.63 -26.74 6.56
CA LEU A 342 -4.71 -26.88 7.54
C LEU A 342 -5.43 -25.54 7.75
N GLY A 343 -4.70 -24.44 7.91
CA GLY A 343 -5.26 -23.09 8.01
C GLY A 343 -6.13 -22.74 6.80
N TYR A 344 -5.64 -23.03 5.59
CA TYR A 344 -6.39 -22.84 4.34
C TYR A 344 -7.70 -23.65 4.29
N PHE A 345 -7.65 -24.93 4.64
CA PHE A 345 -8.85 -25.79 4.64
C PHE A 345 -9.85 -25.40 5.73
N LEU A 346 -9.37 -25.08 6.94
CA LEU A 346 -10.23 -24.58 8.03
C LEU A 346 -10.91 -23.27 7.64
N GLY A 347 -10.17 -22.30 7.09
CA GLY A 347 -10.72 -21.02 6.66
C GLY A 347 -11.83 -21.19 5.61
N LYS A 348 -11.60 -22.05 4.61
CA LYS A 348 -12.64 -22.39 3.62
C LYS A 348 -13.87 -23.06 4.25
N LYS A 349 -13.66 -23.95 5.23
CA LYS A 349 -14.77 -24.62 5.93
C LYS A 349 -15.59 -23.61 6.74
N VAL A 350 -14.95 -22.68 7.44
CA VAL A 350 -15.60 -21.59 8.19
C VAL A 350 -16.38 -20.68 7.26
N GLU A 351 -15.79 -20.25 6.14
CA GLU A 351 -16.47 -19.41 5.15
C GLU A 351 -17.73 -20.08 4.58
N ASN A 352 -17.62 -21.36 4.19
CA ASN A 352 -18.74 -22.13 3.67
C ASN A 352 -19.82 -22.35 4.74
N ALA A 353 -19.43 -22.67 5.97
CA ALA A 353 -20.37 -22.82 7.08
C ALA A 353 -21.13 -21.52 7.36
N TYR A 354 -20.43 -20.37 7.33
CA TYR A 354 -21.04 -19.07 7.51
C TYR A 354 -22.01 -18.73 6.38
N LYS A 355 -21.65 -19.03 5.12
CA LYS A 355 -22.56 -18.90 3.97
C LYS A 355 -23.83 -19.73 4.14
N VAL A 356 -23.70 -20.99 4.53
CA VAL A 356 -24.85 -21.89 4.75
C VAL A 356 -25.74 -21.41 5.90
N ASP A 357 -25.17 -20.96 7.01
CA ASP A 357 -25.94 -20.39 8.14
C ASP A 357 -26.78 -19.19 7.72
N ARG A 358 -26.21 -18.25 6.95
CA ARG A 358 -26.93 -17.05 6.48
C ARG A 358 -28.06 -17.36 5.50
N ILE A 359 -27.86 -18.36 4.64
CA ILE A 359 -28.91 -18.87 3.75
C ILE A 359 -30.04 -19.50 4.58
N ARG A 360 -29.72 -20.33 5.58
CA ARG A 360 -30.72 -20.96 6.48
C ARG A 360 -31.54 -19.92 7.25
N LYS A 361 -30.91 -18.81 7.66
CA LYS A 361 -31.57 -17.68 8.34
C LYS A 361 -32.36 -16.75 7.41
N LYS A 362 -32.53 -17.10 6.12
CA LYS A 362 -33.22 -16.28 5.09
C LYS A 362 -32.66 -14.86 4.96
N SER A 363 -31.38 -14.67 5.28
CA SER A 363 -30.71 -13.36 5.21
C SER A 363 -29.37 -13.50 4.46
N PRO A 364 -29.43 -13.87 3.17
CA PRO A 364 -28.24 -14.11 2.37
C PRO A 364 -27.39 -12.85 2.31
N LEU A 365 -26.09 -13.02 2.51
CA LEU A 365 -25.09 -11.97 2.35
C LEU A 365 -24.31 -12.22 1.07
N THR A 366 -23.78 -11.15 0.48
CA THR A 366 -22.87 -11.28 -0.66
C THR A 366 -21.60 -12.02 -0.23
N THR A 367 -20.98 -12.73 -1.17
CA THR A 367 -19.74 -13.48 -0.91
C THR A 367 -18.63 -12.57 -0.39
N GLU A 368 -18.58 -11.32 -0.84
CA GLU A 368 -17.62 -10.29 -0.41
C GLU A 368 -17.77 -9.96 1.06
N ILE A 369 -18.99 -9.74 1.55
CA ILE A 369 -19.25 -9.45 2.97
C ILE A 369 -18.89 -10.65 3.85
N ILE A 370 -19.22 -11.87 3.41
CA ILE A 370 -18.87 -13.10 4.12
C ILE A 370 -17.35 -13.21 4.26
N ARG A 371 -16.62 -13.08 3.14
CA ARG A 371 -15.15 -13.12 3.13
C ARG A 371 -14.54 -12.02 3.98
N HIS A 372 -15.04 -10.79 3.84
CA HIS A 372 -14.60 -9.64 4.62
C HIS A 372 -14.68 -9.91 6.12
N ARG A 373 -15.82 -10.44 6.60
CA ARG A 373 -16.01 -10.76 8.01
C ARG A 373 -15.07 -11.86 8.50
N VAL A 374 -14.90 -12.94 7.71
CA VAL A 374 -13.99 -14.03 8.06
C VAL A 374 -12.53 -13.55 8.07
N PHE A 375 -12.11 -12.76 7.09
CA PHE A 375 -10.78 -12.16 7.04
C PHE A 375 -10.54 -11.21 8.21
N THR A 376 -11.50 -10.35 8.54
CA THR A 376 -11.39 -9.40 9.65
C THR A 376 -11.24 -10.12 10.99
N VAL A 377 -12.06 -11.15 11.26
CA VAL A 377 -11.93 -11.97 12.47
C VAL A 377 -10.62 -12.76 12.46
N GLY A 378 -10.22 -13.32 11.32
CA GLY A 378 -8.95 -14.01 11.14
C GLY A 378 -7.75 -13.12 11.47
N THR A 379 -7.71 -11.89 10.94
CA THR A 379 -6.68 -10.88 11.24
C THR A 379 -6.67 -10.52 12.72
N PHE A 380 -7.84 -10.29 13.33
CA PHE A 380 -7.94 -9.99 14.76
C PHE A 380 -7.36 -11.13 15.62
N LEU A 381 -7.76 -12.37 15.34
CA LEU A 381 -7.30 -13.53 16.09
C LEU A 381 -5.79 -13.76 15.91
N ILE A 382 -5.29 -13.68 14.67
CA ILE A 382 -3.87 -13.94 14.40
C ILE A 382 -2.97 -12.82 14.90
N PHE A 383 -3.43 -11.57 14.89
CA PHE A 383 -2.72 -10.44 15.49
C PHE A 383 -2.53 -10.66 17.00
N ASN A 384 -3.60 -11.00 17.72
CA ASN A 384 -3.52 -11.26 19.15
C ASN A 384 -2.66 -12.49 19.44
N PHE A 385 -2.83 -13.57 18.68
CA PHE A 385 -1.99 -14.76 18.79
C PHE A 385 -0.51 -14.44 18.56
N PHE A 386 -0.19 -13.63 17.55
CA PHE A 386 1.18 -13.19 17.28
C PHE A 386 1.78 -12.49 18.50
N PHE A 387 1.06 -11.57 19.15
CA PHE A 387 1.58 -10.81 20.29
C PHE A 387 1.54 -11.54 21.65
N ILE A 388 0.98 -12.76 21.73
CA ILE A 388 1.23 -13.66 22.86
C ILE A 388 2.73 -14.03 22.92
N PHE A 389 3.34 -14.19 21.75
CA PHE A 389 4.73 -14.64 21.59
C PHE A 389 5.68 -13.51 21.16
N GLY A 390 5.29 -12.75 20.13
CA GLY A 390 6.09 -11.69 19.52
C GLY A 390 6.47 -10.59 20.51
N GLY A 391 7.78 -10.33 20.61
CA GLY A 391 8.34 -9.32 21.51
C GLY A 391 8.32 -9.68 23.00
N ARG A 392 7.77 -10.86 23.36
CA ARG A 392 7.67 -11.30 24.75
C ARG A 392 9.02 -11.42 25.47
N PRO A 393 10.12 -11.88 24.83
CA PRO A 393 11.43 -11.92 25.49
C PRO A 393 11.87 -10.56 26.05
N PHE A 394 11.57 -9.45 25.38
CA PHE A 394 11.89 -8.11 25.87
C PHE A 394 10.84 -7.55 26.84
N ILE A 395 9.55 -7.81 26.58
CA ILE A 395 8.47 -7.36 27.46
C ILE A 395 8.56 -8.01 28.85
N ASN A 396 9.08 -9.24 28.93
CA ASN A 396 9.30 -9.95 30.19
C ASN A 396 10.39 -9.31 31.06
N LEU A 397 11.28 -8.51 30.48
CA LEU A 397 12.32 -7.77 31.21
C LEU A 397 11.79 -6.46 31.82
N LEU A 398 10.62 -5.99 31.39
CA LEU A 398 10.01 -4.77 31.89
C LEU A 398 9.33 -5.00 33.25
N PRO A 399 9.21 -3.96 34.09
CA PRO A 399 8.42 -4.02 35.32
C PRO A 399 6.98 -4.50 35.05
N LYS A 400 6.39 -5.21 36.02
CA LYS A 400 5.06 -5.84 35.90
C LYS A 400 3.98 -4.89 35.35
N PHE A 401 4.00 -3.62 35.71
CA PHE A 401 3.07 -2.61 35.18
C PHE A 401 3.14 -2.50 33.64
N TRP A 402 4.33 -2.29 33.09
CA TRP A 402 4.55 -2.15 31.64
C TRP A 402 4.26 -3.44 30.87
N HIS A 403 4.54 -4.58 31.50
CA HIS A 403 4.20 -5.90 30.97
C HIS A 403 2.69 -6.06 30.73
N TYR A 404 1.86 -5.78 31.74
CA TYR A 404 0.40 -5.88 31.60
C TYR A 404 -0.17 -4.79 30.70
N LEU A 405 0.36 -3.56 30.78
CA LEU A 405 -0.06 -2.45 29.95
C LEU A 405 0.13 -2.76 28.46
N ALA A 406 1.27 -3.33 28.06
CA ALA A 406 1.53 -3.70 26.68
C ALA A 406 0.49 -4.70 26.15
N SER A 407 0.19 -5.75 26.92
CA SER A 407 -0.81 -6.76 26.53
C SER A 407 -2.23 -6.19 26.45
N ILE A 408 -2.63 -5.37 27.42
CA ILE A 408 -3.96 -4.71 27.41
C ILE A 408 -4.08 -3.75 26.23
N LEU A 409 -3.05 -2.93 25.99
CA LEU A 409 -3.03 -1.96 24.89
C LEU A 409 -3.20 -2.65 23.54
N LEU A 410 -2.49 -3.76 23.29
CA LEU A 410 -2.59 -4.52 22.05
C LEU A 410 -3.99 -5.14 21.85
N ALA A 411 -4.59 -5.67 22.91
CA ALA A 411 -5.95 -6.21 22.88
C ALA A 411 -6.99 -5.11 22.61
N VAL A 412 -6.85 -3.94 23.24
CA VAL A 412 -7.74 -2.78 23.02
C VAL A 412 -7.62 -2.26 21.60
N LEU A 413 -6.41 -2.03 21.10
CA LEU A 413 -6.18 -1.50 19.75
C LEU A 413 -6.70 -2.47 18.67
N SER A 414 -6.46 -3.77 18.81
CA SER A 414 -6.98 -4.77 17.87
C SER A 414 -8.50 -4.89 17.93
N SER A 415 -9.11 -4.74 19.11
CA SER A 415 -10.58 -4.73 19.26
C SER A 415 -11.22 -3.48 18.65
N LEU A 416 -10.59 -2.30 18.80
CA LEU A 416 -11.02 -1.06 18.15
C LEU A 416 -10.91 -1.17 16.63
N TRP A 417 -9.82 -1.77 16.13
CA TRP A 417 -9.66 -2.05 14.70
C TRP A 417 -10.76 -3.01 14.20
N LEU A 418 -11.03 -4.11 14.92
CA LEU A 418 -12.10 -5.05 14.59
C LEU A 418 -13.46 -4.35 14.51
N TYR A 419 -13.81 -3.57 15.53
CA TYR A 419 -15.09 -2.83 15.56
C TYR A 419 -15.24 -1.88 14.37
N ARG A 420 -14.20 -1.10 14.06
CA ARG A 420 -14.23 -0.13 12.96
C ARG A 420 -14.25 -0.80 11.59
N THR A 421 -13.55 -1.91 11.43
CA THR A 421 -13.45 -2.63 10.16
C THR A 421 -14.68 -3.48 9.88
N TRP A 422 -15.29 -4.07 10.91
CA TRP A 422 -16.48 -4.93 10.79
C TRP A 422 -17.68 -4.26 10.09
N MET A 423 -17.80 -2.94 10.23
CA MET A 423 -18.86 -2.12 9.66
C MET A 423 -18.56 -1.62 8.23
N ARG A 424 -17.50 -2.11 7.59
CA ARG A 424 -17.17 -1.79 6.19
C ARG A 424 -17.85 -2.77 5.24
N ASP A 425 -18.27 -2.24 4.11
CA ASP A 425 -18.85 -2.99 3.02
C ASP A 425 -18.53 -2.28 1.68
N PRO A 426 -18.54 -3.01 0.55
CA PRO A 426 -18.22 -2.45 -0.76
C PRO A 426 -19.13 -1.29 -1.16
N SER A 427 -20.42 -1.37 -0.80
CA SER A 427 -21.42 -0.38 -1.18
C SER A 427 -21.20 0.96 -0.46
N ARG A 428 -20.79 0.91 0.81
CA ARG A 428 -20.40 2.08 1.60
C ARG A 428 -19.15 2.74 1.04
N TYR A 429 -18.14 1.95 0.64
CA TYR A 429 -16.96 2.49 -0.05
C TYR A 429 -17.36 3.22 -1.35
N GLN A 430 -18.25 2.60 -2.16
CA GLN A 430 -18.74 3.22 -3.39
C GLN A 430 -19.48 4.53 -3.12
N ARG A 431 -20.38 4.52 -2.14
CA ARG A 431 -21.17 5.69 -1.72
C ARG A 431 -20.30 6.85 -1.28
N GLU A 432 -19.33 6.58 -0.40
CA GLU A 432 -18.36 7.56 0.11
C GLU A 432 -17.52 8.16 -1.03
N GLY A 433 -17.07 7.33 -1.99
CA GLY A 433 -16.29 7.78 -3.13
C GLY A 433 -17.08 8.66 -4.10
N LEU A 434 -18.32 8.30 -4.39
CA LEU A 434 -19.20 9.07 -5.26
C LEU A 434 -19.69 10.37 -4.60
N ALA A 435 -19.88 10.39 -3.28
CA ALA A 435 -20.27 11.59 -2.55
C ALA A 435 -19.25 12.73 -2.70
N GLY A 436 -17.95 12.40 -2.71
CA GLY A 436 -16.88 13.39 -2.94
C GLY A 436 -16.98 14.07 -4.31
N ARG A 437 -17.36 13.32 -5.36
CA ARG A 437 -17.57 13.85 -6.71
C ARG A 437 -18.85 14.68 -6.80
N LEU A 438 -19.93 14.20 -6.20
CA LEU A 438 -21.19 14.93 -6.13
C LEU A 438 -21.03 16.27 -5.41
N ARG A 439 -20.34 16.27 -4.26
CA ARG A 439 -20.02 17.49 -3.50
C ARG A 439 -19.33 18.55 -4.37
N LYS A 440 -18.37 18.12 -5.20
CA LYS A 440 -17.65 18.99 -6.14
C LYS A 440 -18.58 19.57 -7.22
N GLN A 441 -19.51 18.77 -7.76
CA GLN A 441 -20.48 19.26 -8.74
C GLN A 441 -21.51 20.22 -8.11
N LEU A 442 -21.98 19.93 -6.90
CA LEU A 442 -22.88 20.82 -6.17
C LEU A 442 -22.26 22.20 -5.94
N GLY A 443 -20.97 22.25 -5.57
CA GLY A 443 -20.23 23.51 -5.44
C GLY A 443 -20.13 24.32 -6.74
N LYS A 444 -20.05 23.67 -7.90
CA LYS A 444 -20.02 24.35 -9.21
C LYS A 444 -21.38 24.91 -9.63
N LEU A 445 -22.47 24.39 -9.10
CA LEU A 445 -23.83 24.77 -9.49
C LEU A 445 -24.34 26.04 -8.80
N GLY A 446 -23.55 26.65 -7.90
CA GLY A 446 -23.87 27.94 -7.28
C GLY A 446 -25.17 27.94 -6.48
N LEU A 447 -25.49 26.81 -5.83
CA LEU A 447 -26.71 26.65 -5.04
C LEU A 447 -26.57 27.37 -3.68
N ASP A 448 -27.66 28.00 -3.19
CA ASP A 448 -27.75 28.66 -1.87
C ASP A 448 -27.73 27.63 -0.72
N THR A 449 -26.59 26.98 -0.58
CA THR A 449 -26.36 25.90 0.39
C THR A 449 -26.11 26.44 1.79
N ALA A 450 -25.66 27.70 1.93
CA ALA A 450 -25.40 28.33 3.22
C ALA A 450 -26.63 28.38 4.14
N LYS A 451 -27.84 28.48 3.56
CA LYS A 451 -29.11 28.52 4.30
C LYS A 451 -29.48 27.19 4.97
N TYR A 452 -28.98 26.08 4.45
CA TYR A 452 -29.35 24.72 4.89
C TYR A 452 -28.23 24.00 5.67
N LEU A 453 -27.10 24.68 5.87
CA LEU A 453 -25.90 24.07 6.46
C LEU A 453 -25.53 24.67 7.82
N ASP A 454 -26.37 25.53 8.41
CA ASP A 454 -26.15 26.15 9.72
C ASP A 454 -24.72 26.74 9.87
N GLY A 455 -24.21 27.37 8.82
CA GLY A 455 -22.86 27.94 8.78
C GLY A 455 -21.71 26.95 8.50
N ARG A 456 -21.99 25.65 8.36
CA ARG A 456 -21.00 24.66 7.87
C ARG A 456 -20.80 24.84 6.37
N SER A 457 -19.57 24.66 5.90
CA SER A 457 -19.29 24.58 4.47
C SER A 457 -19.75 23.22 3.91
N LEU A 458 -20.10 23.18 2.61
CA LEU A 458 -20.36 21.94 1.85
C LEU A 458 -19.27 20.87 2.02
N GLU A 459 -18.09 21.34 2.36
CA GLU A 459 -16.84 20.64 2.51
C GLU A 459 -16.74 19.84 3.80
N ALA A 460 -17.43 20.28 4.85
CA ALA A 460 -17.47 19.62 6.14
C ALA A 460 -18.55 18.52 6.22
N LEU A 461 -19.32 18.30 5.14
CA LEU A 461 -20.39 17.32 5.11
C LEU A 461 -19.86 15.91 4.90
N HIS A 462 -20.34 14.96 5.71
CA HIS A 462 -20.13 13.53 5.48
C HIS A 462 -20.85 13.04 4.23
N ALA A 463 -20.46 11.86 3.73
CA ALA A 463 -21.02 11.30 2.51
C ALA A 463 -22.56 11.20 2.55
N ASP A 464 -23.12 10.72 3.66
CA ASP A 464 -24.57 10.60 3.82
C ASP A 464 -25.26 11.97 3.87
N GLU A 465 -24.64 12.97 4.52
CA GLU A 465 -25.16 14.33 4.57
C GLU A 465 -25.20 14.98 3.17
N VAL A 466 -24.24 14.65 2.29
CA VAL A 466 -24.22 15.14 0.89
C VAL A 466 -25.41 14.61 0.09
N TYR A 467 -25.74 13.32 0.23
CA TYR A 467 -26.91 12.74 -0.46
C TYR A 467 -28.22 13.29 0.11
N VAL A 468 -28.31 13.44 1.42
CA VAL A 468 -29.48 14.05 2.08
C VAL A 468 -29.67 15.49 1.61
N LEU A 469 -28.59 16.27 1.54
CA LEU A 469 -28.65 17.64 1.03
C LEU A 469 -29.11 17.68 -0.43
N ALA A 470 -28.58 16.81 -1.29
CA ALA A 470 -29.01 16.70 -2.68
C ALA A 470 -30.50 16.34 -2.82
N LYS A 471 -31.08 15.65 -1.84
CA LYS A 471 -32.51 15.30 -1.84
C LYS A 471 -33.41 16.45 -1.37
N ILE A 472 -32.92 17.27 -0.44
CA ILE A 472 -33.72 18.30 0.25
C ILE A 472 -33.64 19.66 -0.45
N LEU A 473 -32.57 19.94 -1.21
CA LEU A 473 -32.37 21.24 -1.87
C LEU A 473 -33.51 21.57 -2.85
N PRO A 474 -34.35 22.59 -2.56
CA PRO A 474 -35.49 22.93 -3.42
C PRO A 474 -35.04 23.48 -4.77
N ASP A 475 -33.91 24.19 -4.82
CA ASP A 475 -33.33 24.76 -6.04
C ASP A 475 -32.64 23.71 -6.92
N PHE A 476 -32.54 22.45 -6.48
CA PHE A 476 -31.92 21.35 -7.21
C PHE A 476 -32.97 20.59 -8.04
N THR A 477 -33.46 21.28 -9.07
CA THR A 477 -34.44 20.77 -10.04
C THR A 477 -33.94 19.50 -10.73
N HIS A 478 -34.87 18.73 -11.29
CA HIS A 478 -34.57 17.49 -12.01
C HIS A 478 -33.49 17.66 -13.11
N GLN A 479 -33.56 18.75 -13.87
CA GLN A 479 -32.55 19.08 -14.88
C GLN A 479 -31.16 19.32 -14.27
N LYS A 480 -31.07 20.01 -13.12
CA LYS A 480 -29.78 20.20 -12.43
C LYS A 480 -29.24 18.89 -11.87
N ARG A 481 -30.11 17.97 -11.39
CA ARG A 481 -29.73 16.61 -10.98
C ARG A 481 -29.14 15.81 -12.13
N LEU A 482 -29.81 15.79 -13.29
CA LEU A 482 -29.30 15.13 -14.49
C LEU A 482 -27.96 15.71 -14.93
N LYS A 483 -27.80 17.03 -14.91
CA LYS A 483 -26.53 17.69 -15.22
C LYS A 483 -25.41 17.32 -14.23
N ALA A 484 -25.70 17.31 -12.94
CA ALA A 484 -24.74 16.90 -11.91
C ALA A 484 -24.36 15.43 -12.07
N TYR A 485 -25.34 14.56 -12.30
CA TYR A 485 -25.14 13.14 -12.50
C TYR A 485 -24.33 12.83 -13.76
N LYS A 486 -24.65 13.46 -14.91
CA LYS A 486 -23.85 13.37 -16.14
C LYS A 486 -22.40 13.76 -15.88
N ALA A 487 -22.16 14.84 -15.14
CA ALA A 487 -20.80 15.28 -14.80
C ALA A 487 -20.08 14.28 -13.88
N VAL A 488 -20.76 13.70 -12.88
CA VAL A 488 -20.18 12.67 -12.01
C VAL A 488 -19.89 11.38 -12.79
N LEU A 489 -20.79 10.95 -13.67
CA LEU A 489 -20.63 9.77 -14.51
C LEU A 489 -19.44 9.94 -15.47
N LYS A 490 -19.33 11.11 -16.11
CA LYS A 490 -18.19 11.47 -16.95
C LYS A 490 -16.87 11.42 -16.16
N GLU A 491 -16.82 12.07 -14.99
CA GLU A 491 -15.62 12.04 -14.13
C GLU A 491 -15.28 10.60 -13.68
N ALA A 492 -16.28 9.77 -13.35
CA ALA A 492 -16.07 8.39 -12.92
C ALA A 492 -15.54 7.47 -14.04
N LEU A 493 -16.02 7.64 -15.27
CA LEU A 493 -15.53 6.93 -16.46
C LEU A 493 -14.10 7.39 -16.80
N GLU A 494 -13.85 8.70 -16.81
CA GLU A 494 -12.54 9.26 -17.11
C GLU A 494 -11.46 8.82 -16.12
N GLU A 495 -11.79 8.75 -14.82
CA GLU A 495 -10.88 8.33 -13.75
C GLU A 495 -10.66 6.81 -13.68
N GLY A 496 -11.35 6.01 -14.50
CA GLY A 496 -11.31 4.54 -14.40
C GLY A 496 -11.86 4.03 -13.06
N TYR A 497 -12.84 4.75 -12.50
CA TYR A 497 -13.59 4.33 -11.31
C TYR A 497 -14.70 3.35 -11.67
N THR A 498 -15.30 3.53 -12.84
CA THR A 498 -16.25 2.60 -13.47
C THR A 498 -15.92 2.48 -14.96
N ASP A 499 -16.35 1.39 -15.59
CA ASP A 499 -16.39 1.26 -17.04
C ASP A 499 -17.84 1.42 -17.55
N PHE A 500 -18.01 1.39 -18.87
CA PHE A 500 -19.33 1.47 -19.50
C PHE A 500 -20.27 0.36 -19.02
N GLY A 501 -19.79 -0.89 -18.99
CA GLY A 501 -20.59 -2.08 -18.69
C GLY A 501 -21.10 -2.17 -17.25
N HIS A 502 -20.34 -1.66 -16.28
CA HIS A 502 -20.67 -1.74 -14.85
C HIS A 502 -21.14 -0.40 -14.26
N SER A 503 -21.17 0.68 -15.05
CA SER A 503 -21.58 2.02 -14.58
C SER A 503 -22.98 2.07 -13.99
N LEU A 504 -23.91 1.28 -14.53
CA LEU A 504 -25.28 1.18 -14.02
C LEU A 504 -25.32 0.63 -12.58
N GLU A 505 -24.52 -0.42 -12.30
CA GLU A 505 -24.46 -1.07 -11.00
C GLU A 505 -23.68 -0.21 -9.99
N ILE A 506 -22.51 0.29 -10.38
CA ILE A 506 -21.64 1.08 -9.50
C ILE A 506 -22.31 2.40 -9.08
N LEU A 507 -23.06 3.05 -9.98
CA LEU A 507 -23.78 4.31 -9.66
C LEU A 507 -25.21 4.08 -9.18
N GLN A 508 -25.65 2.84 -8.96
CA GLN A 508 -27.05 2.52 -8.62
C GLN A 508 -27.54 3.32 -7.41
N GLN A 509 -26.77 3.36 -6.32
CA GLN A 509 -27.18 4.09 -5.11
C GLN A 509 -27.34 5.58 -5.37
N MET A 510 -26.37 6.22 -6.06
CA MET A 510 -26.48 7.64 -6.41
C MET A 510 -27.67 7.90 -7.32
N ARG A 511 -27.91 7.03 -8.29
CA ARG A 511 -29.03 7.11 -9.21
C ARG A 511 -30.38 7.09 -8.48
N LEU A 512 -30.53 6.19 -7.50
CA LEU A 512 -31.72 6.09 -6.67
C LEU A 512 -31.91 7.34 -5.79
N GLU A 513 -30.85 7.84 -5.16
CA GLU A 513 -30.92 9.04 -4.30
C GLU A 513 -31.25 10.32 -5.08
N LEU A 514 -30.75 10.42 -6.31
CA LEU A 514 -31.02 11.55 -7.21
C LEU A 514 -32.31 11.38 -8.03
N THR A 515 -33.05 10.29 -7.83
CA THR A 515 -34.27 9.92 -8.55
C THR A 515 -34.10 9.86 -10.07
N ILE A 516 -32.98 9.29 -10.54
CA ILE A 516 -32.67 9.15 -11.97
C ILE A 516 -33.07 7.74 -12.44
N THR A 517 -33.73 7.65 -13.58
CA THR A 517 -34.19 6.39 -14.15
C THR A 517 -33.08 5.66 -14.92
N GLU A 518 -33.26 4.37 -15.21
CA GLU A 518 -32.30 3.61 -16.03
C GLU A 518 -32.26 4.12 -17.47
N ALA A 519 -33.42 4.52 -18.00
CA ALA A 519 -33.53 5.13 -19.32
C ALA A 519 -32.74 6.44 -19.41
N GLU A 520 -32.81 7.29 -18.37
CA GLU A 520 -32.02 8.53 -18.32
C GLU A 520 -30.53 8.26 -18.20
N HIS A 521 -30.12 7.27 -17.41
CA HIS A 521 -28.72 6.86 -17.34
C HIS A 521 -28.21 6.41 -18.73
N GLN A 522 -28.98 5.57 -19.43
CA GLN A 522 -28.63 5.13 -20.79
C GLN A 522 -28.59 6.30 -21.78
N ALA A 523 -29.55 7.22 -21.72
CA ALA A 523 -29.56 8.41 -22.57
C ALA A 523 -28.32 9.28 -22.35
N ILE A 524 -27.91 9.48 -21.09
CA ILE A 524 -26.68 10.20 -20.75
C ILE A 524 -25.45 9.45 -21.28
N LEU A 525 -25.40 8.13 -21.16
CA LEU A 525 -24.30 7.33 -21.72
C LEU A 525 -24.21 7.46 -23.24
N THR A 526 -25.34 7.44 -23.94
CA THR A 526 -25.38 7.69 -25.39
C THR A 526 -24.88 9.08 -25.73
N GLU A 527 -25.31 10.10 -24.98
CA GLU A 527 -24.85 11.48 -25.16
C GLU A 527 -23.33 11.61 -24.92
N LEU A 528 -22.82 11.01 -23.85
CA LEU A 528 -21.38 10.97 -23.56
C LEU A 528 -20.60 10.20 -24.63
N GLY A 529 -21.20 9.17 -25.24
CA GLY A 529 -20.63 8.44 -26.36
C GLY A 529 -20.47 9.27 -27.62
N VAL A 530 -21.37 10.22 -27.85
CA VAL A 530 -21.26 11.20 -28.95
C VAL A 530 -20.21 12.26 -28.62
N GLU A 531 -20.18 12.77 -27.38
CA GLU A 531 -19.19 13.78 -26.96
C GLU A 531 -17.75 13.24 -26.89
N SER A 532 -17.58 11.97 -26.54
CA SER A 532 -16.27 11.38 -26.22
C SER A 532 -16.29 9.88 -26.48
N ALA A 533 -16.27 9.50 -27.76
CA ALA A 533 -16.29 8.10 -28.20
C ALA A 533 -15.18 7.24 -27.57
N GLU A 534 -14.04 7.85 -27.22
CA GLU A 534 -12.93 7.16 -26.55
C GLU A 534 -13.31 6.59 -25.18
N LEU A 535 -14.21 7.23 -24.43
CA LEU A 535 -14.63 6.78 -23.09
C LEU A 535 -15.50 5.51 -23.14
N LEU A 536 -16.03 5.19 -24.31
CA LEU A 536 -16.86 4.01 -24.55
C LEU A 536 -16.11 2.88 -25.23
N ASP A 537 -14.81 3.04 -25.51
CA ASP A 537 -13.99 2.05 -26.18
C ASP A 537 -13.75 0.84 -25.25
N PRO A 538 -14.33 -0.35 -25.54
CA PRO A 538 -14.18 -1.53 -24.71
C PRO A 538 -12.76 -2.11 -24.74
N GLU A 539 -11.95 -1.77 -25.75
CA GLU A 539 -10.54 -2.19 -25.83
C GLU A 539 -9.62 -1.31 -24.96
N LYS A 540 -10.04 -0.08 -24.64
CA LYS A 540 -9.33 0.83 -23.74
C LYS A 540 -9.85 0.72 -22.30
N GLN A 541 -9.28 -0.20 -21.54
CA GLN A 541 -9.51 -0.25 -20.09
C GLN A 541 -8.80 0.91 -19.38
N TYR A 542 -9.56 1.96 -19.05
CA TYR A 542 -9.11 3.05 -18.20
C TYR A 542 -8.90 2.56 -16.77
N SER A 543 -7.68 2.69 -16.24
CA SER A 543 -7.39 2.46 -14.82
C SER A 543 -7.13 3.78 -14.11
N ARG A 544 -7.44 3.85 -12.81
CA ARG A 544 -7.14 5.05 -12.00
C ARG A 544 -5.66 5.33 -11.93
N GLU A 545 -4.84 4.29 -11.95
CA GLU A 545 -3.39 4.37 -12.00
C GLU A 545 -2.90 4.99 -13.31
N ASP A 546 -3.46 4.58 -14.45
CA ASP A 546 -3.16 5.16 -15.76
C ASP A 546 -3.64 6.61 -15.85
N TRP A 547 -4.83 6.92 -15.32
CA TRP A 547 -5.32 8.30 -15.23
C TRP A 547 -4.39 9.18 -14.37
N LEU A 548 -4.01 8.72 -13.18
CA LEU A 548 -3.09 9.45 -12.29
C LEU A 548 -1.72 9.64 -12.95
N ARG A 549 -1.22 8.63 -13.67
CA ARG A 549 0.04 8.71 -14.43
C ARG A 549 -0.02 9.80 -15.49
N LEU A 550 -1.08 9.82 -16.31
CA LEU A 550 -1.24 10.83 -17.37
C LEU A 550 -1.45 12.23 -16.78
N GLN A 551 -2.25 12.36 -15.72
CA GLN A 551 -2.43 13.62 -15.03
C GLN A 551 -1.12 14.14 -14.42
N SER A 552 -0.33 13.25 -13.81
CA SER A 552 0.98 13.60 -13.25
C SER A 552 1.98 14.03 -14.33
N TYR A 553 1.97 13.37 -15.49
CA TYR A 553 2.76 13.77 -16.66
C TYR A 553 2.40 15.18 -17.10
N ARG A 554 1.10 15.43 -17.32
CA ARG A 554 0.62 16.75 -17.75
C ARG A 554 1.02 17.84 -16.75
N ASP A 555 0.80 17.61 -15.47
CA ASP A 555 1.15 18.56 -14.42
C ASP A 555 2.65 18.84 -14.38
N ALA A 556 3.50 17.85 -14.66
CA ALA A 556 4.96 18.00 -14.72
C ALA A 556 5.41 18.76 -15.97
N LEU A 557 4.80 18.47 -17.11
CA LEU A 557 5.07 19.15 -18.38
C LEU A 557 4.70 20.64 -18.32
N LEU A 558 3.50 20.95 -17.82
CA LEU A 558 3.06 22.34 -17.65
C LEU A 558 3.96 23.11 -16.70
N GLU A 559 4.44 22.48 -15.62
CA GLU A 559 5.38 23.10 -14.69
C GLU A 559 6.74 23.36 -15.35
N SER A 560 7.30 22.41 -16.10
CA SER A 560 8.56 22.63 -16.81
C SER A 560 8.47 23.81 -17.78
N LEU A 561 7.34 23.92 -18.50
CA LEU A 561 7.09 25.01 -19.42
C LEU A 561 6.89 26.35 -18.70
N LEU A 562 6.25 26.35 -17.54
CA LEU A 562 6.11 27.53 -16.68
C LEU A 562 7.44 28.06 -16.16
N VAL A 563 8.31 27.16 -15.69
CA VAL A 563 9.64 27.52 -15.17
C VAL A 563 10.47 28.13 -16.29
N THR A 564 10.40 27.56 -17.50
CA THR A 564 11.00 28.14 -18.70
C THR A 564 10.46 29.54 -18.98
N TRP A 565 9.13 29.71 -19.04
CA TRP A 565 8.54 31.00 -19.34
C TRP A 565 8.93 32.07 -18.33
N LYS A 566 9.02 31.74 -17.03
CA LYS A 566 9.51 32.68 -16.01
C LYS A 566 10.96 33.12 -16.22
N LYS A 567 11.78 32.29 -16.87
CA LYS A 567 13.18 32.63 -17.17
C LYS A 567 13.32 33.51 -18.41
N ASP A 568 12.38 33.42 -19.35
CA ASP A 568 12.37 34.19 -20.61
C ASP A 568 10.93 34.60 -20.99
N PRO A 569 10.44 35.73 -20.46
CA PRO A 569 9.05 36.17 -20.64
C PRO A 569 8.71 36.67 -22.05
N ASP A 570 9.72 37.09 -22.84
CA ASP A 570 9.57 37.74 -24.15
C ASP A 570 9.28 36.74 -25.29
N ARG A 571 9.28 35.44 -24.98
CA ARG A 571 9.00 34.37 -25.94
C ARG A 571 7.50 34.19 -26.20
N LYS A 572 7.12 34.04 -27.48
CA LYS A 572 5.77 33.67 -27.96
C LYS A 572 5.21 32.39 -27.31
N VAL A 573 6.08 31.58 -26.72
CA VAL A 573 5.75 30.41 -25.88
C VAL A 573 4.70 30.75 -24.81
N GLY A 574 4.71 31.97 -24.23
CA GLY A 574 3.77 32.37 -23.17
C GLY A 574 2.31 32.48 -23.62
N SER A 575 2.04 33.05 -24.80
CA SER A 575 0.70 33.18 -25.36
C SER A 575 0.15 31.84 -25.86
N GLU A 576 1.00 31.02 -26.49
CA GLU A 576 0.64 29.66 -26.92
C GLU A 576 0.41 28.75 -25.70
N LEU A 577 1.22 28.87 -24.64
CA LEU A 577 0.94 28.23 -23.36
C LEU A 577 -0.44 28.66 -22.87
N LEU A 578 -0.76 29.96 -22.88
CA LEU A 578 -2.05 30.47 -22.41
C LEU A 578 -3.23 29.89 -23.20
N GLU A 579 -3.09 29.68 -24.51
CA GLU A 579 -4.11 29.04 -25.34
C GLU A 579 -4.31 27.56 -25.01
N VAL A 580 -3.21 26.81 -24.82
CA VAL A 580 -3.24 25.44 -24.30
C VAL A 580 -3.83 25.40 -22.89
N LEU A 581 -3.50 26.39 -22.06
CA LEU A 581 -3.94 26.46 -20.68
C LEU A 581 -5.43 26.86 -20.54
N THR A 582 -5.97 27.60 -21.51
CA THR A 582 -7.38 27.98 -21.56
C THR A 582 -8.28 26.93 -22.21
N GLY A 583 -7.70 25.81 -22.70
CA GLY A 583 -8.43 24.71 -23.34
C GLY A 583 -8.98 25.09 -24.71
N LYS A 584 -8.41 26.12 -25.35
CA LYS A 584 -8.80 26.60 -26.69
C LYS A 584 -7.87 26.13 -27.81
N SER A 585 -6.81 25.38 -27.47
CA SER A 585 -5.75 24.99 -28.40
C SER A 585 -6.18 23.95 -29.44
N SER A 586 -5.87 24.21 -30.72
CA SER A 586 -5.88 23.21 -31.78
C SER A 586 -4.70 22.23 -31.64
N ARG A 587 -4.82 21.05 -32.23
CA ARG A 587 -3.79 19.99 -32.24
C ARG A 587 -2.43 20.49 -32.75
N GLU A 588 -2.46 21.39 -33.73
CA GLU A 588 -1.28 21.99 -34.36
C GLU A 588 -0.53 22.95 -33.43
N ALA A 589 -1.23 23.70 -32.56
CA ALA A 589 -0.60 24.66 -31.66
C ALA A 589 0.27 23.99 -30.60
N ILE A 590 -0.14 22.82 -30.09
CA ILE A 590 0.64 22.03 -29.12
C ILE A 590 1.88 21.42 -29.79
N GLU A 591 1.72 20.91 -31.02
CA GLU A 591 2.82 20.30 -31.77
C GLU A 591 3.87 21.35 -32.16
N HIS A 592 3.41 22.55 -32.57
CA HIS A 592 4.25 23.72 -32.84
C HIS A 592 5.05 24.15 -31.60
N LEU A 593 4.36 24.29 -30.45
CA LEU A 593 4.98 24.60 -29.15
C LEU A 593 6.10 23.63 -28.81
N LEU A 594 5.89 22.33 -29.02
CA LEU A 594 6.84 21.28 -28.71
C LEU A 594 8.04 21.23 -29.68
N THR A 595 7.86 21.68 -30.92
CA THR A 595 8.93 21.77 -31.93
C THR A 595 9.82 23.00 -31.79
N GLU A 596 9.30 24.11 -31.23
CA GLU A 596 10.08 25.35 -31.05
C GLU A 596 10.88 25.39 -29.73
N LEU A 597 10.84 24.32 -28.93
CA LEU A 597 11.58 24.24 -27.66
C LEU A 597 13.12 24.16 -27.90
N PRO A 598 13.94 24.86 -27.09
CA PRO A 598 15.38 24.64 -27.00
C PRO A 598 15.74 23.18 -26.77
N ALA A 599 16.92 22.77 -27.22
CA ALA A 599 17.41 21.39 -27.06
C ALA A 599 17.36 20.87 -25.62
N ALA A 600 17.69 21.71 -24.62
CA ALA A 600 17.65 21.33 -23.20
C ALA A 600 16.22 21.08 -22.67
N GLU A 601 15.24 21.78 -23.21
CA GLU A 601 13.83 21.64 -22.82
C GLU A 601 13.20 20.47 -23.55
N THR A 602 13.54 20.28 -24.82
CA THR A 602 13.20 19.08 -25.58
C THR A 602 13.71 17.82 -24.88
N GLU A 603 14.93 17.83 -24.33
CA GLU A 603 15.45 16.73 -23.51
C GLU A 603 14.64 16.54 -22.21
N THR A 604 14.22 17.64 -21.57
CA THR A 604 13.38 17.58 -20.36
C THR A 604 12.01 16.97 -20.67
N VAL A 605 11.33 17.42 -21.72
CA VAL A 605 10.04 16.88 -22.18
C VAL A 605 10.18 15.42 -22.58
N GLU A 606 11.24 15.07 -23.32
CA GLU A 606 11.54 13.68 -23.63
C GLU A 606 11.74 12.87 -22.35
N SER A 607 12.52 13.35 -21.38
CA SER A 607 12.73 12.64 -20.10
C SER A 607 11.41 12.36 -19.37
N LEU A 608 10.47 13.32 -19.36
CA LEU A 608 9.13 13.15 -18.79
C LEU A 608 8.32 12.11 -19.56
N ARG A 609 8.34 12.15 -20.90
CA ARG A 609 7.69 11.12 -21.74
C ARG A 609 8.23 9.72 -21.42
N ARG A 610 9.56 9.58 -21.30
CA ARG A 610 10.24 8.32 -20.97
C ARG A 610 9.83 7.84 -19.57
N GLN A 611 9.76 8.74 -18.60
CA GLN A 611 9.42 8.43 -17.20
C GLN A 611 7.97 7.97 -17.04
N TYR A 612 7.02 8.71 -17.63
CA TYR A 612 5.60 8.42 -17.49
C TYR A 612 5.08 7.44 -18.55
N ARG A 613 5.90 7.03 -19.53
CA ARG A 613 5.52 6.11 -20.60
C ARG A 613 4.31 6.63 -21.38
N VAL A 614 4.36 7.88 -21.82
CA VAL A 614 3.24 8.52 -22.51
C VAL A 614 3.40 8.33 -24.02
N THR A 615 2.41 7.71 -24.65
CA THR A 615 2.33 7.58 -26.11
C THR A 615 1.91 8.91 -26.74
N GLY A 616 2.18 9.11 -28.04
CA GLY A 616 1.75 10.34 -28.74
C GLY A 616 0.24 10.57 -28.66
N GLN A 617 -0.56 9.51 -28.80
CA GLN A 617 -2.01 9.58 -28.65
C GLN A 617 -2.44 9.94 -27.22
N GLU A 618 -1.83 9.34 -26.19
CA GLU A 618 -2.13 9.67 -24.80
C GLU A 618 -1.75 11.12 -24.44
N GLU A 619 -0.63 11.62 -24.96
CA GLU A 619 -0.18 12.99 -24.78
C GLU A 619 -1.18 13.99 -25.38
N GLU A 620 -1.67 13.70 -26.58
CA GLU A 620 -2.69 14.49 -27.24
C GLU A 620 -3.99 14.52 -26.42
N THR A 621 -4.52 13.35 -26.06
CA THR A 621 -5.77 13.24 -25.29
C THR A 621 -5.68 13.97 -23.95
N ILE A 622 -4.55 13.87 -23.23
CA ILE A 622 -4.44 14.49 -21.89
C ILE A 622 -4.27 16.00 -21.95
N LEU A 623 -3.59 16.52 -22.98
CA LEU A 623 -3.35 17.95 -23.14
C LEU A 623 -4.62 18.72 -23.53
N HIS A 624 -5.55 18.10 -24.26
CA HIS A 624 -6.84 18.71 -24.61
C HIS A 624 -7.82 18.88 -23.43
N ARG A 625 -7.57 18.25 -22.27
CA ARG A 625 -8.47 18.38 -21.12
C ARG A 625 -8.39 19.79 -20.51
N PRO A 626 -9.47 20.36 -19.96
CA PRO A 626 -9.41 21.65 -19.26
C PRO A 626 -8.53 21.58 -17.99
N ILE A 627 -7.82 22.67 -17.66
CA ILE A 627 -6.98 22.74 -16.45
C ILE A 627 -7.82 22.61 -15.17
N MET A 628 -7.32 21.82 -14.21
CA MET A 628 -7.91 21.74 -12.88
C MET A 628 -7.83 23.07 -12.13
N ALA A 629 -8.94 23.47 -11.51
CA ALA A 629 -9.09 24.76 -10.83
C ALA A 629 -7.98 25.10 -9.81
N LYS A 630 -7.32 24.10 -9.21
CA LYS A 630 -6.20 24.26 -8.27
C LYS A 630 -4.99 24.97 -8.88
N TYR A 631 -4.79 24.84 -10.19
CA TYR A 631 -3.68 25.48 -10.90
C TYR A 631 -4.02 26.91 -11.33
N ARG A 632 -5.30 27.23 -11.60
CA ARG A 632 -5.77 28.55 -12.04
C ARG A 632 -5.17 29.77 -11.31
N PRO A 633 -4.95 29.77 -9.97
CA PRO A 633 -4.34 30.88 -9.24
C PRO A 633 -2.83 31.04 -9.48
N ARG A 634 -2.10 29.98 -9.80
CA ARG A 634 -0.65 30.06 -10.11
C ARG A 634 -0.39 30.57 -11.52
N PHE A 635 -1.34 30.33 -12.41
CA PHE A 635 -1.34 30.80 -13.80
C PHE A 635 -2.09 32.13 -13.97
N SER A 636 -2.68 32.72 -12.92
CA SER A 636 -3.32 34.04 -13.04
C SER A 636 -2.31 35.17 -13.28
N GLY A 637 -1.05 34.98 -12.86
CA GLY A 637 0.06 35.89 -13.16
C GLY A 637 0.41 35.97 -14.65
N LEU A 638 0.14 34.91 -15.43
CA LEU A 638 0.27 34.94 -16.89
C LEU A 638 -0.76 35.85 -17.56
N ARG A 639 -1.96 36.00 -16.96
CA ARG A 639 -3.00 36.90 -17.48
C ARG A 639 -2.68 38.37 -17.25
N SER A 640 -1.92 38.70 -16.21
CA SER A 640 -1.52 40.10 -15.92
C SER A 640 -0.27 40.54 -16.68
N SER A 641 0.50 39.63 -17.26
CA SER A 641 1.74 39.92 -18.01
C SER A 641 1.55 39.91 -19.53
N ILE A 642 0.42 39.37 -20.02
CA ILE A 642 0.08 39.29 -21.46
C ILE A 642 -0.92 40.39 -21.85
N PHE A 643 -1.47 41.13 -20.88
CA PHE A 643 -2.37 42.27 -21.09
C PHE A 643 -1.72 43.58 -20.67
#